data_AF-A0A949HA06-F1
#
_entry.id   AF-A0A949HA06-F1
#
_cell.length_a   1.000
_cell.length_b   1.000
_cell.length_c   1.000
_cell.angle_alpha   90.00
_cell.angle_beta   90.00
_cell.angle_gamma   90.00
#
_symmetry.space_group_name_H-M   'P 1'
#
loop_
_entity.id
_entity.type
_entity.pdbx_description
1 polymer ?
#
loop_
_entity_poly.entity_id
_entity_poly.type
_entity_poly.pdbx_seq_one_letter_code
_entity_poly.pdbx_strand_id
1 'polypeptide(L)'
;MTHPAHVPGGDVVPGKPVSFAVASLAAGRLLQHGEARSALVVADALHHAAPAALVPLVLLGRAWLAAGEAERAIGYLRRAILAHPLDAIAWGVLAAALSRAGRAGAVAALDAAALHDPLNRVPEPEHADAVQPAGRGIARLRQGRADLACAELTAALRAQPARYELRLYLIEALRRAGDLLRAEAELARLPLSQRETFPALLLGSAFDHPTSASPTRAHCIAADPDGALTRQFFAPEPPPWPLPAAPLLAWNDGFAPLRRTAPHPPAALVVSHSSATPTPATVVPAPAAVEPTEQLRERLADAAASPVLAGASGHASVQLVLSARGPLMDRFGADGFGAIDDRLQRLAAALTRRGIATMLVYGDDPPSLAAQFGGGLAPVARDATAIRTLIQRSAELLAQRGRVLHTVLLIGGDDIVPLHRLANPVSDDDPLVFSDSPYACDDPGALVPQRIVARVPTGDGGDPAFVIGQLDRMITYHQHDGRPRHAWIERAFPVTFGRGRGRIERLPATGYSTEIWRDASRAVIDMYAPDAPLAQCPPVDAERLGDHTLAGRLLYFNLHGASGMPNLYGQPADWGGAATRLPVALRPDQLGDSFAGCIMVSEACYGAELTGRTASNSVALRALHRGALAFVGSTVNAYGSTGTPLVGADLLCERLLSHLQRGVPVGEALYRARIEFAQEMVRRQGHLDDVDIKTLTEFVLYGDPWALLANPLTLALGKSLERPVLLEHIPRLEKRAVVAESDVPQDVLQRVRDTVLRLMPGAGAHPLTITSHANPRRMRKGEGDWQLVFFARDQRLTTDGRTIAQLAHLTWLGARVIKIAASR
;
A
#
# COMPACT_ATOMS: atom_id res chain seq x y z
N MET A 1 -11.53 -36.33 -25.93
CA MET A 1 -10.80 -36.61 -24.67
C MET A 1 -9.81 -35.49 -24.47
N THR A 2 -10.17 -34.59 -23.57
CA THR A 2 -9.80 -33.18 -23.53
C THR A 2 -9.48 -32.84 -22.08
N HIS A 3 -8.26 -32.38 -21.83
CA HIS A 3 -7.87 -31.68 -20.60
C HIS A 3 -7.35 -30.29 -20.99
N PRO A 4 -7.90 -29.19 -20.48
CA PRO A 4 -7.25 -27.88 -20.47
C PRO A 4 -6.54 -27.69 -19.12
N ALA A 5 -5.23 -27.47 -19.11
CA ALA A 5 -4.54 -26.19 -19.29
C ALA A 5 -4.30 -25.47 -17.95
N HIS A 6 -3.18 -25.82 -17.33
CA HIS A 6 -2.44 -25.02 -16.36
C HIS A 6 -2.13 -23.63 -16.96
N VAL A 7 -2.46 -22.56 -16.24
CA VAL A 7 -1.84 -21.24 -16.46
C VAL A 7 -0.66 -21.13 -15.48
N PRO A 8 0.59 -21.02 -15.93
CA PRO A 8 1.75 -20.98 -15.04
C PRO A 8 1.92 -19.58 -14.44
N GLY A 9 2.68 -19.50 -13.34
CA GLY A 9 3.30 -18.25 -12.92
C GLY A 9 4.17 -17.69 -14.04
N GLY A 10 4.83 -16.56 -13.83
CA GLY A 10 5.90 -16.11 -14.73
C GLY A 10 7.12 -17.04 -14.68
N ASP A 11 6.92 -18.36 -14.83
CA ASP A 11 7.93 -19.34 -15.07
C ASP A 11 8.51 -18.99 -16.44
N VAL A 12 9.76 -18.59 -16.44
CA VAL A 12 10.55 -18.56 -17.66
C VAL A 12 10.71 -20.03 -18.10
N VAL A 13 9.74 -20.52 -18.88
CA VAL A 13 9.77 -21.88 -19.42
C VAL A 13 10.74 -21.88 -20.60
N PRO A 14 11.84 -22.65 -20.53
CA PRO A 14 12.78 -22.82 -21.63
C PRO A 14 12.05 -23.07 -22.97
N GLY A 15 12.31 -22.24 -23.97
CA GLY A 15 11.74 -22.41 -25.32
C GLY A 15 10.34 -21.79 -25.52
N LYS A 16 9.74 -21.16 -24.50
CA LYS A 16 8.51 -20.34 -24.66
C LYS A 16 8.83 -18.84 -24.74
N PRO A 17 7.99 -18.04 -25.41
CA PRO A 17 8.14 -16.59 -25.41
C PRO A 17 8.18 -16.00 -23.99
N VAL A 18 9.05 -15.03 -23.75
CA VAL A 18 9.25 -14.37 -22.46
C VAL A 18 8.77 -12.91 -22.53
N SER A 19 8.03 -12.43 -21.54
CA SER A 19 7.63 -11.02 -21.51
C SER A 19 8.85 -10.11 -21.33
N PHE A 20 8.90 -9.01 -22.10
CA PHE A 20 9.96 -8.00 -21.98
C PHE A 20 10.12 -7.49 -20.54
N ALA A 21 9.00 -7.26 -19.83
CA ALA A 21 9.02 -6.81 -18.43
C ALA A 21 9.65 -7.86 -17.50
N VAL A 22 9.32 -9.14 -17.68
CA VAL A 22 9.84 -10.25 -16.87
C VAL A 22 11.33 -10.44 -17.11
N ALA A 23 11.77 -10.40 -18.37
CA ALA A 23 13.19 -10.52 -18.72
C ALA A 23 14.02 -9.34 -18.19
N SER A 24 13.51 -8.11 -18.29
CA SER A 24 14.16 -6.90 -17.76
C SER A 24 14.31 -6.96 -16.22
N LEU A 25 13.26 -7.38 -15.52
CA LEU A 25 13.29 -7.55 -14.06
C LEU A 25 14.28 -8.64 -13.64
N ALA A 26 14.28 -9.79 -14.33
CA ALA A 26 15.17 -10.90 -14.03
C ALA A 26 16.64 -10.55 -14.29
N ALA A 27 16.95 -9.81 -15.37
CA ALA A 27 18.28 -9.26 -15.61
C ALA A 27 18.74 -8.33 -14.45
N GLY A 28 17.82 -7.51 -13.93
CA GLY A 28 18.07 -6.71 -12.73
C GLY A 28 18.39 -7.53 -11.48
N ARG A 29 17.69 -8.66 -11.26
CA ARG A 29 17.95 -9.58 -10.14
C ARG A 29 19.30 -10.30 -10.28
N LEU A 30 19.67 -10.73 -11.48
CA LEU A 30 20.98 -11.33 -11.74
C LEU A 30 22.12 -10.39 -11.30
N LEU A 31 21.98 -9.08 -11.55
CA LEU A 31 22.95 -8.08 -11.07
C LEU A 31 22.98 -7.95 -9.55
N GLN A 32 21.84 -8.05 -8.88
CA GLN A 32 21.76 -8.02 -7.41
C GLN A 32 22.43 -9.24 -6.78
N HIS A 33 22.37 -10.40 -7.44
CA HIS A 33 23.04 -11.63 -7.01
C HIS A 33 24.51 -11.72 -7.41
N GLY A 34 25.08 -10.66 -8.00
CA GLY A 34 26.48 -10.64 -8.44
C GLY A 34 26.75 -11.42 -9.74
N GLU A 35 25.72 -11.89 -10.43
CA GLU A 35 25.83 -12.63 -11.69
C GLU A 35 25.97 -11.69 -12.90
N ALA A 36 27.01 -10.85 -12.89
CA ALA A 36 27.23 -9.82 -13.92
C ALA A 36 27.28 -10.39 -15.35
N ARG A 37 27.89 -11.57 -15.54
CA ARG A 37 27.97 -12.23 -16.86
C ARG A 37 26.62 -12.74 -17.36
N SER A 38 25.81 -13.35 -16.48
CA SER A 38 24.45 -13.79 -16.80
C SER A 38 23.58 -12.59 -17.17
N ALA A 39 23.67 -11.51 -16.39
CA ALA A 39 22.94 -10.28 -16.64
C ALA A 39 23.33 -9.61 -17.96
N LEU A 40 24.63 -9.62 -18.33
CA LEU A 40 25.11 -9.12 -19.61
C LEU A 40 24.44 -9.85 -20.79
N VAL A 41 24.40 -11.18 -20.74
CA VAL A 41 23.82 -12.01 -21.81
C VAL A 41 22.33 -11.73 -21.97
N VAL A 42 21.58 -11.61 -20.87
CA VAL A 42 20.13 -11.30 -20.92
C VAL A 42 19.88 -9.86 -21.38
N ALA A 43 20.65 -8.90 -20.87
CA ALA A 43 20.51 -7.49 -21.26
C ALA A 43 20.86 -7.27 -22.74
N ASP A 44 21.83 -8.00 -23.27
CA ASP A 44 22.18 -7.99 -24.69
C ASP A 44 21.06 -8.63 -25.53
N ALA A 45 20.49 -9.75 -25.10
CA ALA A 45 19.34 -10.37 -25.75
C ALA A 45 18.11 -9.44 -25.80
N LEU A 46 17.84 -8.73 -24.70
CA LEU A 46 16.80 -7.69 -24.64
C LEU A 46 17.08 -6.54 -25.60
N HIS A 47 18.33 -6.07 -25.68
CA HIS A 47 18.72 -4.98 -26.58
C HIS A 47 18.59 -5.39 -28.05
N HIS A 48 18.95 -6.63 -28.41
CA HIS A 48 18.76 -7.14 -29.77
C HIS A 48 17.29 -7.33 -30.12
N ALA A 49 16.48 -7.83 -29.19
CA ALA A 49 15.05 -8.06 -29.42
C ALA A 49 14.24 -6.76 -29.48
N ALA A 50 14.66 -5.72 -28.76
CA ALA A 50 14.05 -4.39 -28.77
C ALA A 50 15.13 -3.28 -28.82
N PRO A 51 15.69 -2.99 -30.00
CA PRO A 51 16.82 -2.04 -30.14
C PRO A 51 16.50 -0.61 -29.73
N ALA A 52 15.23 -0.21 -29.86
CA ALA A 52 14.75 1.11 -29.45
C ALA A 52 14.58 1.25 -27.93
N ALA A 53 14.45 0.14 -27.20
CA ALA A 53 14.15 0.16 -25.77
C ALA A 53 15.32 0.71 -24.95
N LEU A 54 15.01 1.54 -23.96
CA LEU A 54 16.01 2.25 -23.16
C LEU A 54 16.52 1.43 -21.97
N VAL A 55 15.65 0.67 -21.32
CA VAL A 55 15.98 -0.16 -20.15
C VAL A 55 17.16 -1.11 -20.40
N PRO A 56 17.28 -1.81 -21.56
CA PRO A 56 18.43 -2.67 -21.84
C PRO A 56 19.77 -1.94 -21.86
N LEU A 57 19.82 -0.67 -22.28
CA LEU A 57 21.06 0.13 -22.27
C LEU A 57 21.52 0.39 -20.83
N VAL A 58 20.60 0.69 -19.92
CA VAL A 58 20.90 0.89 -18.50
C VAL A 58 21.33 -0.43 -17.84
N LEU A 59 20.66 -1.54 -18.17
CA LEU A 59 21.02 -2.88 -17.71
C LEU A 59 22.42 -3.30 -18.19
N LEU A 60 22.75 -3.08 -19.47
CA LEU A 60 24.08 -3.32 -20.03
C LEU A 60 25.14 -2.46 -19.33
N GLY A 61 24.83 -1.17 -19.09
CA GLY A 61 25.69 -0.28 -18.32
C GLY A 61 26.00 -0.82 -16.91
N ARG A 62 24.96 -1.23 -16.18
CA ARG A 62 25.11 -1.82 -14.84
C ARG A 62 25.85 -3.15 -14.88
N ALA A 63 25.62 -3.99 -15.88
CA ALA A 63 26.22 -5.30 -16.01
C ALA A 63 27.71 -5.23 -16.39
N TRP A 64 28.10 -4.36 -17.32
CA TRP A 64 29.50 -4.08 -17.61
C TRP A 64 30.21 -3.45 -16.41
N LEU A 65 29.53 -2.57 -15.67
CA LEU A 65 30.08 -2.03 -14.44
C LEU A 65 30.32 -3.16 -13.41
N ALA A 66 29.34 -4.01 -13.15
CA ALA A 66 29.49 -5.14 -12.22
C ALA A 66 30.58 -6.14 -12.69
N ALA A 67 30.79 -6.29 -14.00
CA ALA A 67 31.83 -7.13 -14.59
C ALA A 67 33.24 -6.52 -14.55
N GLY A 68 33.41 -5.34 -13.96
CA GLY A 68 34.72 -4.67 -13.88
C GLY A 68 35.02 -3.69 -15.02
N GLU A 69 34.24 -3.71 -16.10
CA GLU A 69 34.51 -2.98 -17.35
C GLU A 69 33.86 -1.58 -17.38
N ALA A 70 34.42 -0.66 -16.59
CA ALA A 70 33.86 0.68 -16.40
C ALA A 70 33.78 1.51 -17.71
N GLU A 71 34.77 1.41 -18.60
CA GLU A 71 34.79 2.13 -19.88
C GLU A 71 33.66 1.69 -20.83
N ARG A 72 33.36 0.39 -20.88
CA ARG A 72 32.23 -0.12 -21.67
C ARG A 72 30.90 0.34 -21.09
N ALA A 73 30.78 0.31 -19.76
CA ALA A 73 29.59 0.80 -19.07
C ALA A 73 29.26 2.26 -19.41
N ILE A 74 30.28 3.15 -19.43
CA ILE A 74 30.12 4.57 -19.77
C ILE A 74 29.46 4.74 -21.15
N GLY A 75 29.86 3.96 -22.15
CA GLY A 75 29.31 4.04 -23.51
C GLY A 75 27.79 3.79 -23.56
N TYR A 76 27.31 2.73 -22.91
CA TYR A 76 25.88 2.41 -22.87
C TYR A 76 25.08 3.42 -22.07
N LEU A 77 25.62 3.88 -20.93
CA LEU A 77 24.94 4.84 -20.06
C LEU A 77 24.81 6.21 -20.71
N ARG A 78 25.84 6.66 -21.45
CA ARG A 78 25.75 7.91 -22.23
C ARG A 78 24.69 7.84 -23.33
N ARG A 79 24.54 6.69 -24.00
CA ARG A 79 23.47 6.49 -24.99
C ARG A 79 22.08 6.52 -24.33
N ALA A 80 21.94 5.85 -23.17
CA ALA A 80 20.68 5.88 -22.41
C ALA A 80 20.31 7.30 -21.98
N ILE A 81 21.27 8.06 -21.43
CA ILE A 81 21.07 9.45 -20.98
C ILE A 81 20.79 10.40 -22.15
N LEU A 82 21.44 10.22 -23.29
CA LEU A 82 21.16 11.03 -24.48
C LEU A 82 19.71 10.87 -24.95
N ALA A 83 19.17 9.65 -24.85
CA ALA A 83 17.78 9.38 -25.20
C ALA A 83 16.80 9.76 -24.08
N HIS A 84 17.15 9.55 -22.81
CA HIS A 84 16.35 9.90 -21.64
C HIS A 84 17.19 10.68 -20.61
N PRO A 85 17.28 12.02 -20.76
CA PRO A 85 18.14 12.84 -19.91
C PRO A 85 17.67 12.95 -18.46
N LEU A 86 16.44 12.51 -18.16
CA LEU A 86 15.84 12.55 -16.82
C LEU A 86 15.98 11.21 -16.06
N ASP A 87 16.68 10.21 -16.61
CA ASP A 87 16.87 8.91 -15.97
C ASP A 87 17.91 8.99 -14.84
N ALA A 88 17.42 9.09 -13.60
CA ALA A 88 18.28 9.17 -12.43
C ALA A 88 19.10 7.89 -12.17
N ILE A 89 18.61 6.72 -12.57
CA ILE A 89 19.35 5.47 -12.41
C ILE A 89 20.53 5.48 -13.39
N ALA A 90 20.30 5.82 -14.65
CA ALA A 90 21.36 5.91 -15.65
C ALA A 90 22.46 6.91 -15.25
N TRP A 91 22.07 8.08 -14.75
CA TRP A 91 23.00 9.09 -14.24
C TRP A 91 23.78 8.62 -13.00
N GLY A 92 23.13 7.95 -12.04
CA GLY A 92 23.80 7.40 -10.86
C GLY A 92 24.80 6.29 -11.20
N VAL A 93 24.44 5.40 -12.13
CA VAL A 93 25.35 4.34 -12.60
C VAL A 93 26.48 4.94 -13.43
N LEU A 94 26.24 6.01 -14.21
CA LEU A 94 27.29 6.72 -14.94
C LEU A 94 28.30 7.36 -13.98
N ALA A 95 27.83 7.96 -12.88
CA ALA A 95 28.70 8.52 -11.85
C ALA A 95 29.64 7.44 -11.27
N ALA A 96 29.09 6.27 -10.93
CA ALA A 96 29.88 5.13 -10.46
C ALA A 96 30.87 4.61 -11.51
N ALA A 97 30.48 4.58 -12.80
CA ALA A 97 31.33 4.16 -13.90
C ALA A 97 32.49 5.15 -14.16
N LEU A 98 32.21 6.45 -14.18
CA LEU A 98 33.21 7.50 -14.33
C LEU A 98 34.21 7.49 -13.18
N SER A 99 33.71 7.37 -11.94
CA SER A 99 34.54 7.26 -10.74
C SER A 99 35.50 6.07 -10.82
N ARG A 100 34.97 4.89 -11.17
CA ARG A 100 35.79 3.66 -11.27
C ARG A 100 36.73 3.62 -12.47
N ALA A 101 36.44 4.40 -13.52
CA ALA A 101 37.33 4.60 -14.67
C ALA A 101 38.36 5.74 -14.46
N GLY A 102 38.32 6.45 -13.33
CA GLY A 102 39.18 7.62 -13.09
C GLY A 102 38.89 8.80 -14.03
N ARG A 103 37.67 8.89 -14.57
CA ARG A 103 37.24 9.95 -15.50
C ARG A 103 36.63 11.12 -14.73
N ALA A 104 36.89 12.34 -15.20
CA ALA A 104 36.20 13.52 -14.70
C ALA A 104 34.69 13.48 -15.00
N GLY A 105 33.90 14.19 -14.19
CA GLY A 105 32.44 14.33 -14.39
C GLY A 105 31.58 13.40 -13.54
N ALA A 106 32.17 12.54 -12.69
CA ALA A 106 31.42 11.68 -11.77
C ALA A 106 30.52 12.49 -10.82
N VAL A 107 31.03 13.60 -10.26
CA VAL A 107 30.27 14.50 -9.38
C VAL A 107 29.09 15.14 -10.12
N ALA A 108 29.31 15.66 -11.33
CA ALA A 108 28.24 16.25 -12.12
C ALA A 108 27.14 15.23 -12.51
N ALA A 109 27.54 14.00 -12.84
CA ALA A 109 26.60 12.90 -13.10
C ALA A 109 25.82 12.51 -11.82
N LEU A 110 26.48 12.57 -10.67
CA LEU A 110 25.84 12.41 -9.38
C LEU A 110 24.84 13.56 -9.19
N ASP A 111 25.22 14.82 -9.30
CA ASP A 111 24.29 15.96 -9.14
C ASP A 111 23.06 15.86 -10.06
N ALA A 112 23.25 15.44 -11.32
CA ALA A 112 22.16 15.21 -12.26
C ALA A 112 21.18 14.14 -11.76
N ALA A 113 21.67 13.00 -11.26
CA ALA A 113 20.78 11.99 -10.69
C ALA A 113 20.11 12.43 -9.37
N ALA A 114 20.69 13.36 -8.60
CA ALA A 114 20.00 13.96 -7.44
C ALA A 114 18.84 14.83 -7.90
N LEU A 115 19.08 15.65 -8.91
CA LEU A 115 18.07 16.53 -9.46
C LEU A 115 16.87 15.76 -10.00
N HIS A 116 17.12 14.64 -10.68
CA HIS A 116 16.10 13.82 -11.31
C HIS A 116 15.50 12.77 -10.37
N ASP A 117 16.03 12.58 -9.17
CA ASP A 117 15.39 11.78 -8.13
C ASP A 117 15.48 12.44 -6.74
N PRO A 118 14.88 13.64 -6.59
CA PRO A 118 15.07 14.47 -5.41
C PRO A 118 14.38 13.90 -4.16
N LEU A 119 13.57 12.86 -4.32
CA LEU A 119 12.84 12.18 -3.24
C LEU A 119 13.54 10.88 -2.77
N ASN A 120 14.64 10.47 -3.41
CA ASN A 120 15.17 9.10 -3.27
C ASN A 120 16.70 9.02 -3.06
N ARG A 121 17.34 10.08 -2.52
CA ARG A 121 18.80 10.10 -2.34
C ARG A 121 19.33 10.24 -0.92
N VAL A 122 20.31 9.37 -0.64
CA VAL A 122 21.57 9.61 0.10
C VAL A 122 22.71 9.19 -0.86
N PRO A 123 23.88 9.88 -0.89
CA PRO A 123 24.99 9.59 0.04
C PRO A 123 25.56 10.83 0.78
N GLU A 124 26.05 10.57 2.01
CA GLU A 124 26.91 11.36 2.94
C GLU A 124 26.29 12.53 3.76
N PRO A 125 26.40 12.52 5.10
CA PRO A 125 25.70 13.40 6.04
C PRO A 125 26.50 14.66 6.42
N GLU A 126 27.04 15.38 5.44
CA GLU A 126 27.69 16.69 5.70
C GLU A 126 27.04 17.87 4.96
N HIS A 127 26.02 17.64 4.12
CA HIS A 127 25.44 18.70 3.28
C HIS A 127 23.90 18.67 3.21
N ALA A 128 23.23 18.41 4.36
CA ALA A 128 21.78 18.29 4.45
C ALA A 128 20.97 19.58 4.18
N ASP A 129 21.61 20.72 3.90
CA ASP A 129 20.95 21.98 3.53
C ASP A 129 20.79 22.20 2.00
N ALA A 130 21.13 21.22 1.16
CA ALA A 130 21.27 21.43 -0.28
C ALA A 130 20.33 20.58 -1.17
N VAL A 131 18.99 20.66 -0.99
CA VAL A 131 18.14 20.50 -2.19
C VAL A 131 18.44 21.73 -3.04
N GLN A 132 19.27 21.56 -4.08
CA GLN A 132 19.51 22.57 -5.11
C GLN A 132 18.18 23.29 -5.40
N PRO A 133 18.09 24.63 -5.37
CA PRO A 133 16.82 25.35 -5.55
C PRO A 133 16.03 24.89 -6.79
N ALA A 134 16.74 24.44 -7.84
CA ALA A 134 16.18 23.85 -9.05
C ALA A 134 15.39 22.53 -8.86
N GLY A 135 15.74 21.71 -7.87
CA GLY A 135 15.10 20.42 -7.57
C GLY A 135 13.79 20.53 -6.80
N ARG A 136 13.52 21.68 -6.15
CA ARG A 136 12.28 21.89 -5.38
C ARG A 136 11.03 21.78 -6.26
N GLY A 137 11.07 22.38 -7.45
CA GLY A 137 9.96 22.32 -8.39
C GLY A 137 9.66 20.89 -8.87
N ILE A 138 10.71 20.09 -9.10
CA ILE A 138 10.59 18.67 -9.48
C ILE A 138 9.98 17.86 -8.32
N ALA A 139 10.44 18.10 -7.08
CA ALA A 139 9.86 17.47 -5.90
C ALA A 139 8.37 17.81 -5.73
N ARG A 140 7.98 19.08 -5.92
CA ARG A 140 6.56 19.50 -5.88
C ARG A 140 5.74 18.82 -6.97
N LEU A 141 6.28 18.67 -8.18
CA LEU A 141 5.61 18.00 -9.28
C LEU A 141 5.34 16.53 -8.96
N ARG A 142 6.33 15.83 -8.40
CA ARG A 142 6.20 14.43 -7.96
C ARG A 142 5.24 14.23 -6.79
N GLN A 143 5.07 15.26 -5.96
CA GLN A 143 4.06 15.32 -4.90
C GLN A 143 2.64 15.66 -5.43
N GLY A 144 2.44 15.76 -6.75
CA GLY A 144 1.15 16.14 -7.34
C GLY A 144 0.78 17.61 -7.19
N ARG A 145 1.71 18.47 -6.74
CA ARG A 145 1.46 19.91 -6.49
C ARG A 145 1.83 20.74 -7.73
N ALA A 146 1.08 20.57 -8.81
CA ALA A 146 1.36 21.15 -10.12
C ALA A 146 1.51 22.68 -10.09
N ASP A 147 0.63 23.41 -9.40
CA ASP A 147 0.67 24.88 -9.33
C ASP A 147 1.96 25.42 -8.68
N LEU A 148 2.41 24.77 -7.63
CA LEU A 148 3.65 25.15 -6.93
C LEU A 148 4.88 24.69 -7.69
N ALA A 149 4.81 23.54 -8.35
CA ALA A 149 5.85 23.12 -9.28
C ALA A 149 6.01 24.14 -10.41
N CYS A 150 4.91 24.64 -11.00
CA CYS A 150 4.94 25.70 -12.00
C CYS A 150 5.68 26.95 -11.48
N ALA A 151 5.34 27.42 -10.28
CA ALA A 151 5.97 28.61 -9.69
C ALA A 151 7.48 28.41 -9.48
N GLU A 152 7.88 27.32 -8.83
CA GLU A 152 9.28 27.01 -8.50
C GLU A 152 10.11 26.71 -9.75
N LEU A 153 9.58 25.94 -10.70
CA LEU A 153 10.27 25.63 -11.96
C LEU A 153 10.40 26.85 -12.85
N THR A 154 9.38 27.73 -12.88
CA THR A 154 9.48 29.02 -13.58
C THR A 154 10.57 29.89 -12.96
N ALA A 155 10.63 29.96 -11.62
CA ALA A 155 11.69 30.71 -10.93
C ALA A 155 13.09 30.12 -11.20
N ALA A 156 13.21 28.79 -11.14
CA ALA A 156 14.46 28.09 -11.42
C ALA A 156 14.94 28.30 -12.87
N LEU A 157 14.03 28.27 -13.84
CA LEU A 157 14.34 28.53 -15.26
C LEU A 157 14.65 30.00 -15.54
N ARG A 158 14.09 30.96 -14.80
CA ARG A 158 14.52 32.36 -14.88
C ARG A 158 15.96 32.52 -14.40
N ALA A 159 16.32 31.83 -13.31
CA ALA A 159 17.67 31.86 -12.76
C ALA A 159 18.67 31.09 -13.65
N GLN A 160 18.24 30.01 -14.30
CA GLN A 160 19.07 29.16 -15.16
C GLN A 160 18.38 28.83 -16.49
N PRO A 161 18.29 29.77 -17.44
CA PRO A 161 17.51 29.60 -18.68
C PRO A 161 17.98 28.46 -19.61
N ALA A 162 19.24 28.04 -19.46
CA ALA A 162 19.86 26.99 -20.27
C ALA A 162 19.51 25.55 -19.82
N ARG A 163 18.87 25.37 -18.66
CA ARG A 163 18.54 24.05 -18.09
C ARG A 163 17.27 23.47 -18.72
N TYR A 164 17.40 22.94 -19.93
CA TYR A 164 16.26 22.40 -20.68
C TYR A 164 15.57 21.23 -19.95
N GLU A 165 16.29 20.50 -19.11
CA GLU A 165 15.74 19.42 -18.29
C GLU A 165 14.71 19.94 -17.27
N LEU A 166 14.88 21.15 -16.74
CA LEU A 166 13.89 21.81 -15.88
C LEU A 166 12.67 22.26 -16.68
N ARG A 167 12.88 22.61 -17.96
CA ARG A 167 11.79 22.98 -18.88
C ARG A 167 10.88 21.79 -19.16
N LEU A 168 11.42 20.58 -19.29
CA LEU A 168 10.63 19.35 -19.42
C LEU A 168 9.68 19.16 -18.22
N TYR A 169 10.17 19.35 -17.00
CA TYR A 169 9.31 19.31 -15.82
C TYR A 169 8.31 20.47 -15.76
N LEU A 170 8.69 21.67 -16.21
CA LEU A 170 7.77 22.82 -16.24
C LEU A 170 6.61 22.56 -17.19
N ILE A 171 6.87 22.00 -18.37
CA ILE A 171 5.83 21.66 -19.35
C ILE A 171 4.83 20.69 -18.72
N GLU A 172 5.30 19.65 -18.03
CA GLU A 172 4.40 18.70 -17.35
C GLU A 172 3.62 19.36 -16.21
N ALA A 173 4.28 20.21 -15.42
CA ALA A 173 3.62 20.96 -14.35
C ALA A 173 2.50 21.87 -14.91
N LEU A 174 2.77 22.58 -16.00
CA LEU A 174 1.79 23.45 -16.67
C LEU A 174 0.63 22.63 -17.23
N ARG A 175 0.92 21.47 -17.83
CA ARG A 175 -0.10 20.54 -18.34
C ARG A 175 -1.05 20.09 -17.22
N ARG A 176 -0.51 19.68 -16.07
CA ARG A 176 -1.31 19.27 -14.89
C ARG A 176 -2.07 20.41 -14.25
N ALA A 177 -1.51 21.63 -14.28
CA ALA A 177 -2.19 22.84 -13.81
C ALA A 177 -3.29 23.33 -14.78
N GLY A 178 -3.49 22.67 -15.93
CA GLY A 178 -4.49 23.04 -16.94
C GLY A 178 -4.06 24.19 -17.86
N ASP A 179 -2.82 24.68 -17.74
CA ASP A 179 -2.27 25.77 -18.56
C ASP A 179 -1.63 25.22 -19.85
N LEU A 180 -2.46 24.61 -20.69
CA LEU A 180 -2.04 23.88 -21.89
C LEU A 180 -1.34 24.80 -22.91
N LEU A 181 -1.82 26.04 -23.09
CA LEU A 181 -1.24 27.00 -24.02
C LEU A 181 0.21 27.36 -23.66
N ARG A 182 0.49 27.56 -22.36
CA ARG A 182 1.88 27.81 -21.92
C ARG A 182 2.72 26.54 -21.98
N ALA A 183 2.14 25.37 -21.69
CA ALA A 183 2.85 24.11 -21.81
C ALA A 183 3.31 23.84 -23.26
N GLU A 184 2.44 24.04 -24.24
CA GLU A 184 2.77 23.93 -25.67
C GLU A 184 3.81 24.95 -26.11
N ALA A 185 3.70 26.20 -25.64
CA ALA A 185 4.69 27.24 -25.93
C ALA A 185 6.08 26.90 -25.38
N GLU A 186 6.16 26.34 -24.16
CA GLU A 186 7.43 25.88 -23.57
C GLU A 186 8.00 24.65 -24.29
N LEU A 187 7.15 23.73 -24.75
CA LEU A 187 7.56 22.60 -25.58
C LEU A 187 8.16 23.09 -26.92
N ALA A 188 7.53 24.07 -27.57
CA ALA A 188 8.04 24.70 -28.78
C ALA A 188 9.36 25.48 -28.56
N ARG A 189 9.71 25.83 -27.32
CA ARG A 189 11.00 26.47 -26.98
C ARG A 189 12.14 25.48 -26.79
N LEU A 190 11.89 24.17 -26.78
CA LEU A 190 12.96 23.19 -26.72
C LEU A 190 13.78 23.20 -28.01
N PRO A 191 15.13 23.13 -27.93
CA PRO A 191 15.99 22.92 -29.08
C PRO A 191 15.57 21.66 -29.86
N LEU A 192 15.70 21.67 -31.19
CA LEU A 192 15.27 20.54 -32.04
C LEU A 192 15.88 19.21 -31.59
N SER A 193 17.18 19.20 -31.25
CA SER A 193 17.87 18.01 -30.74
C SER A 193 17.32 17.48 -29.41
N GLN A 194 16.65 18.32 -28.62
CA GLN A 194 16.05 17.93 -27.34
C GLN A 194 14.58 17.51 -27.49
N ARG A 195 13.91 17.87 -28.58
CA ARG A 195 12.52 17.46 -28.87
C ARG A 195 12.41 15.97 -29.22
N GLU A 196 13.51 15.35 -29.63
CA GLU A 196 13.58 13.92 -29.95
C GLU A 196 13.88 13.06 -28.71
N THR A 197 14.14 13.67 -27.55
CA THR A 197 14.35 12.91 -26.31
C THR A 197 13.05 12.26 -25.84
N PHE A 198 13.16 11.10 -25.20
CA PHE A 198 12.01 10.33 -24.74
C PHE A 198 11.02 11.17 -23.88
N PRO A 199 11.45 11.95 -22.87
CA PRO A 199 10.54 12.84 -22.13
C PRO A 199 9.83 13.89 -22.99
N ALA A 200 10.51 14.46 -23.99
CA ALA A 200 9.90 15.45 -24.88
C ALA A 200 8.85 14.82 -25.80
N LEU A 201 9.11 13.59 -26.28
CA LEU A 201 8.14 12.80 -27.05
C LEU A 201 6.92 12.41 -26.21
N LEU A 202 7.12 12.05 -24.93
CA LEU A 202 6.03 11.81 -23.98
C LEU A 202 5.16 13.06 -23.80
N LEU A 203 5.78 14.22 -23.58
CA LEU A 203 5.08 15.49 -23.44
C LEU A 203 4.32 15.87 -24.70
N GLY A 204 4.94 15.75 -25.88
CA GLY A 204 4.26 15.98 -27.16
C GLY A 204 3.03 15.07 -27.34
N SER A 205 3.18 13.79 -26.99
CA SER A 205 2.10 12.80 -27.05
C SER A 205 0.97 13.05 -26.03
N ALA A 206 1.24 13.80 -24.97
CA ALA A 206 0.28 14.13 -23.92
C ALA A 206 -0.72 15.22 -24.34
N PHE A 207 -0.41 15.98 -25.40
CA PHE A 207 -1.32 16.97 -26.00
C PHE A 207 -2.22 16.36 -27.09
N ASP A 208 -1.85 15.21 -27.63
CA ASP A 208 -2.66 14.47 -28.61
C ASP A 208 -3.93 13.89 -27.96
N HIS A 209 -5.02 13.77 -28.73
CA HIS A 209 -6.25 13.09 -28.25
C HIS A 209 -5.95 11.66 -27.78
N PRO A 210 -6.45 11.17 -26.62
CA PRO A 210 -6.00 9.89 -26.02
C PRO A 210 -6.14 8.65 -26.92
N THR A 211 -7.08 8.67 -27.85
CA THR A 211 -7.39 7.55 -28.77
C THR A 211 -6.81 7.72 -30.18
N SER A 212 -6.12 8.82 -30.49
CA SER A 212 -5.53 9.03 -31.81
C SER A 212 -4.27 8.18 -31.99
N ALA A 213 -4.14 7.57 -33.17
CA ALA A 213 -2.89 6.96 -33.60
C ALA A 213 -1.85 8.08 -33.81
N SER A 214 -0.82 8.09 -32.98
CA SER A 214 0.26 9.09 -33.04
C SER A 214 1.58 8.37 -33.30
N PRO A 215 2.32 8.69 -34.37
CA PRO A 215 3.64 8.11 -34.63
C PRO A 215 4.62 8.42 -33.49
N THR A 216 4.44 9.54 -32.80
CA THR A 216 5.18 9.91 -31.58
C THR A 216 4.91 8.91 -30.45
N ARG A 217 3.66 8.51 -30.22
CA ARG A 217 3.31 7.48 -29.22
C ARG A 217 3.89 6.11 -29.57
N ALA A 218 3.89 5.75 -30.85
CA ALA A 218 4.52 4.51 -31.30
C ALA A 218 6.03 4.49 -30.97
N HIS A 219 6.72 5.63 -31.16
CA HIS A 219 8.12 5.77 -30.73
C HIS A 219 8.29 5.67 -29.21
N CYS A 220 7.41 6.28 -28.42
CA CYS A 220 7.43 6.15 -26.96
C CYS A 220 7.25 4.69 -26.50
N ILE A 221 6.29 3.97 -27.09
CA ILE A 221 6.05 2.55 -26.79
C ILE A 221 7.24 1.69 -27.20
N ALA A 222 7.89 1.98 -28.34
CA ALA A 222 9.09 1.25 -28.75
C ALA A 222 10.30 1.52 -27.82
N ALA A 223 10.40 2.74 -27.27
CA ALA A 223 11.44 3.14 -26.32
C ALA A 223 11.22 2.59 -24.89
N ASP A 224 9.97 2.35 -24.52
CA ASP A 224 9.56 1.86 -23.20
C ASP A 224 8.48 0.74 -23.32
N PRO A 225 8.85 -0.46 -23.79
CA PRO A 225 7.87 -1.49 -24.16
C PRO A 225 7.02 -2.05 -23.02
N ASP A 226 7.48 -1.94 -21.77
CA ASP A 226 6.72 -2.33 -20.57
C ASP A 226 6.07 -1.14 -19.86
N GLY A 227 6.19 0.07 -20.42
CA GLY A 227 5.55 1.27 -19.93
C GLY A 227 6.06 1.75 -18.58
N ALA A 228 7.20 1.23 -18.08
CA ALA A 228 7.69 1.54 -16.75
C ALA A 228 8.19 2.99 -16.65
N LEU A 229 8.99 3.45 -17.64
CA LEU A 229 9.53 4.80 -17.67
C LEU A 229 8.43 5.85 -17.92
N THR A 230 7.45 5.51 -18.76
CA THR A 230 6.29 6.35 -19.05
C THR A 230 5.44 6.56 -17.80
N ARG A 231 5.15 5.49 -17.05
CA ARG A 231 4.44 5.58 -15.77
C ARG A 231 5.22 6.39 -14.74
N GLN A 232 6.54 6.20 -14.68
CA GLN A 232 7.40 6.97 -13.77
C GLN A 232 7.40 8.47 -14.11
N PHE A 233 7.37 8.83 -15.39
CA PHE A 233 7.37 10.23 -15.83
C PHE A 233 6.06 10.96 -15.45
N PHE A 234 4.90 10.32 -15.66
CA PHE A 234 3.59 10.92 -15.37
C PHE A 234 3.16 10.81 -13.90
N ALA A 235 3.88 10.05 -13.07
CA ALA A 235 3.59 9.94 -11.66
C ALA A 235 3.43 11.32 -10.95
N PRO A 236 2.50 11.45 -9.99
CA PRO A 236 1.65 10.38 -9.45
C PRO A 236 0.38 10.11 -10.27
N GLU A 237 0.13 10.86 -11.34
CA GLU A 237 -1.02 10.62 -12.23
C GLU A 237 -0.73 9.45 -13.19
N PRO A 238 -1.76 8.73 -13.64
CA PRO A 238 -1.59 7.77 -14.73
C PRO A 238 -1.21 8.50 -16.03
N PRO A 239 -0.51 7.83 -16.97
CA PRO A 239 -0.27 8.38 -18.29
C PRO A 239 -1.57 8.83 -18.98
N PRO A 240 -1.56 9.93 -19.75
CA PRO A 240 -2.78 10.48 -20.36
C PRO A 240 -3.31 9.65 -21.55
N TRP A 241 -2.65 8.55 -21.90
CA TRP A 241 -3.10 7.57 -22.88
C TRP A 241 -2.88 6.14 -22.35
N PRO A 242 -3.68 5.16 -22.79
CA PRO A 242 -3.52 3.77 -22.37
C PRO A 242 -2.20 3.19 -22.89
N LEU A 243 -1.51 2.44 -22.03
CA LEU A 243 -0.28 1.74 -22.40
C LEU A 243 -0.58 0.29 -22.81
N PRO A 244 0.03 -0.23 -23.89
CA PRO A 244 -0.13 -1.62 -24.27
C PRO A 244 0.52 -2.56 -23.24
N ALA A 245 0.08 -3.82 -23.24
CA ALA A 245 0.75 -4.86 -22.46
C ALA A 245 2.19 -5.08 -22.96
N ALA A 246 3.09 -5.42 -22.03
CA ALA A 246 4.50 -5.66 -22.36
C ALA A 246 4.62 -6.79 -23.41
N PRO A 247 5.39 -6.59 -24.50
CA PRO A 247 5.46 -7.54 -25.59
C PRO A 247 6.11 -8.87 -25.14
N LEU A 248 5.68 -9.96 -25.77
CA LEU A 248 6.32 -11.27 -25.63
C LEU A 248 7.46 -11.39 -26.65
N LEU A 249 8.65 -11.67 -26.15
CA LEU A 249 9.87 -11.87 -26.94
C LEU A 249 10.03 -13.35 -27.24
N ALA A 250 10.41 -13.68 -28.48
CA ALA A 250 10.75 -15.05 -28.84
C ALA A 250 11.95 -15.54 -28.02
N TRP A 251 11.89 -16.80 -27.56
CA TRP A 251 13.00 -17.42 -26.84
C TRP A 251 14.24 -17.52 -27.73
N ASN A 252 15.41 -17.18 -27.19
CA ASN A 252 16.72 -17.39 -27.82
C ASN A 252 17.76 -17.76 -26.75
N ASP A 253 18.96 -18.14 -27.19
CA ASP A 253 20.04 -18.58 -26.27
C ASP A 253 20.50 -17.48 -25.31
N GLY A 254 20.30 -16.21 -25.65
CA GLY A 254 20.54 -15.08 -24.77
C GLY A 254 19.60 -15.02 -23.55
N PHE A 255 18.48 -15.72 -23.58
CA PHE A 255 17.60 -15.91 -22.42
C PHE A 255 17.89 -17.17 -21.61
N ALA A 256 18.86 -18.00 -22.01
CA ALA A 256 19.26 -19.19 -21.26
C ALA A 256 19.65 -18.95 -19.79
N PRO A 257 20.28 -17.82 -19.39
CA PRO A 257 20.58 -17.55 -17.99
C PRO A 257 19.32 -17.43 -17.11
N LEU A 258 18.17 -17.08 -17.69
CA LEU A 258 16.88 -17.02 -16.98
C LEU A 258 16.38 -18.40 -16.51
N ARG A 259 17.00 -19.49 -16.99
CA ARG A 259 16.72 -20.86 -16.50
C ARG A 259 17.25 -21.10 -15.10
N ARG A 260 18.31 -20.39 -14.68
CA ARG A 260 18.98 -20.54 -13.38
C ARG A 260 18.40 -19.66 -12.28
N THR A 261 17.59 -18.66 -12.65
CA THR A 261 16.80 -17.86 -11.71
C THR A 261 15.55 -18.58 -11.21
N ALA A 262 15.32 -19.84 -11.63
CA ALA A 262 14.45 -20.77 -10.93
C ALA A 262 15.18 -21.29 -9.68
N PRO A 263 14.54 -21.30 -8.50
CA PRO A 263 15.23 -21.48 -7.23
C PRO A 263 15.87 -22.88 -7.12
N HIS A 264 17.19 -22.93 -7.04
CA HIS A 264 17.93 -24.05 -6.47
C HIS A 264 18.62 -23.60 -5.16
N PRO A 265 18.56 -24.40 -4.08
CA PRO A 265 19.12 -24.04 -2.79
C PRO A 265 20.66 -24.10 -2.81
N PRO A 266 21.39 -23.09 -2.32
CA PRO A 266 22.83 -23.20 -2.16
C PRO A 266 23.20 -23.91 -0.84
N ALA A 267 24.25 -24.71 -0.92
CA ALA A 267 24.78 -25.55 0.15
C ALA A 267 25.27 -24.75 1.36
N ALA A 268 25.04 -25.32 2.55
CA ALA A 268 25.37 -24.76 3.85
C ALA A 268 26.88 -24.51 4.03
N LEU A 269 27.24 -23.25 4.33
CA LEU A 269 28.53 -22.90 4.92
C LEU A 269 28.43 -23.05 6.44
N VAL A 270 29.15 -24.03 6.96
CA VAL A 270 29.34 -24.25 8.41
C VAL A 270 30.25 -23.15 8.95
N VAL A 271 29.75 -22.36 9.91
CA VAL A 271 30.57 -21.51 10.76
C VAL A 271 30.25 -21.81 12.21
N SER A 272 31.30 -22.17 12.95
CA SER A 272 31.32 -22.62 14.34
C SER A 272 30.84 -21.56 15.33
N HIS A 273 30.00 -21.96 16.27
CA HIS A 273 29.59 -21.16 17.43
C HIS A 273 30.75 -20.95 18.41
N SER A 274 30.93 -19.70 18.88
CA SER A 274 31.60 -19.40 20.14
C SER A 274 30.59 -18.71 21.05
N SER A 275 30.25 -19.38 22.14
CA SER A 275 29.34 -18.95 23.20
C SER A 275 29.99 -17.87 24.08
N ALA A 276 29.34 -16.72 24.19
CA ALA A 276 29.57 -15.78 25.29
C ALA A 276 28.22 -15.29 25.82
N THR A 277 27.90 -15.69 27.04
CA THR A 277 26.75 -15.25 27.84
C THR A 277 26.89 -13.78 28.24
N PRO A 278 25.84 -12.94 28.07
CA PRO A 278 25.73 -11.67 28.77
C PRO A 278 24.84 -11.77 30.02
N THR A 279 25.33 -11.18 31.10
CA THR A 279 24.67 -10.93 32.38
C THR A 279 23.52 -9.91 32.26
N PRO A 280 22.49 -9.98 33.13
CA PRO A 280 21.30 -9.13 33.04
C PRO A 280 21.54 -7.74 33.67
N ALA A 281 21.11 -6.69 32.96
CA ALA A 281 21.02 -5.33 33.50
C ALA A 281 19.60 -5.04 34.01
N THR A 282 19.56 -4.31 35.12
CA THR A 282 18.46 -4.07 36.05
C THR A 282 17.37 -3.14 35.49
N VAL A 283 16.11 -3.55 35.63
CA VAL A 283 14.91 -2.75 35.35
C VAL A 283 14.52 -1.95 36.60
N VAL A 284 14.27 -0.64 36.47
CA VAL A 284 13.69 0.22 37.51
C VAL A 284 12.17 0.36 37.25
N PRO A 285 11.30 0.20 38.27
CA PRO A 285 9.85 0.22 38.09
C PRO A 285 9.26 1.64 38.12
N ALA A 286 8.14 1.85 37.41
CA ALA A 286 7.30 3.04 37.50
C ALA A 286 6.02 2.77 38.33
N PRO A 287 5.43 3.78 38.99
CA PRO A 287 4.43 3.60 40.04
C PRO A 287 2.98 3.52 39.52
N ALA A 288 2.13 2.90 40.35
CA ALA A 288 0.74 2.54 40.11
C ALA A 288 -0.26 3.70 40.24
N ALA A 289 -1.35 3.64 39.45
CA ALA A 289 -2.74 3.61 39.91
C ALA A 289 -3.72 3.77 38.72
N VAL A 290 -4.24 2.65 38.19
CA VAL A 290 -5.52 2.58 37.45
C VAL A 290 -6.14 1.23 37.81
N GLU A 291 -7.43 1.22 38.14
CA GLU A 291 -8.14 0.04 38.66
C GLU A 291 -8.01 -1.23 37.78
N PRO A 292 -7.95 -2.43 38.38
CA PRO A 292 -7.79 -3.68 37.63
C PRO A 292 -9.01 -3.97 36.75
N THR A 293 -8.71 -4.34 35.51
CA THR A 293 -9.61 -4.61 34.39
C THR A 293 -10.56 -5.81 34.60
N GLU A 294 -10.53 -6.45 35.77
CA GLU A 294 -11.33 -7.63 36.11
C GLU A 294 -12.74 -7.28 36.62
N GLN A 295 -12.92 -6.17 37.33
CA GLN A 295 -14.25 -5.81 37.88
C GLN A 295 -15.26 -5.36 36.80
N LEU A 296 -14.77 -4.96 35.62
CA LEU A 296 -15.63 -4.64 34.46
C LEU A 296 -16.10 -5.93 33.73
N ARG A 297 -15.37 -7.04 33.87
CA ARG A 297 -15.72 -8.34 33.24
C ARG A 297 -16.87 -9.04 33.94
N GLU A 298 -16.99 -8.92 35.26
CA GLU A 298 -17.98 -9.68 36.05
C GLU A 298 -19.41 -9.17 35.92
N ARG A 299 -19.62 -7.87 35.61
CA ARG A 299 -20.98 -7.28 35.54
C ARG A 299 -21.74 -7.57 34.24
N LEU A 300 -21.12 -8.23 33.26
CA LEU A 300 -21.68 -8.47 31.93
C LEU A 300 -22.09 -9.93 31.67
N ALA A 301 -22.04 -10.79 32.69
CA ALA A 301 -22.19 -12.24 32.56
C ALA A 301 -23.63 -12.78 32.67
N ASP A 302 -24.60 -12.00 33.14
CA ASP A 302 -25.96 -12.52 33.44
C ASP A 302 -27.02 -12.02 32.44
N ALA A 303 -27.23 -12.77 31.35
CA ALA A 303 -28.54 -12.97 30.69
C ALA A 303 -28.37 -13.79 29.38
N ALA A 304 -29.04 -14.94 29.29
CA ALA A 304 -28.96 -15.88 28.17
C ALA A 304 -30.28 -15.98 27.40
N ALA A 305 -30.24 -15.91 26.06
CA ALA A 305 -31.14 -16.63 25.11
C ALA A 305 -30.73 -16.43 23.62
N SER A 306 -30.60 -17.56 22.89
CA SER A 306 -30.73 -17.92 21.45
C SER A 306 -30.69 -16.90 20.26
N PRO A 307 -30.29 -17.35 19.04
CA PRO A 307 -29.68 -16.53 17.97
C PRO A 307 -30.66 -15.74 17.09
N VAL A 308 -30.37 -14.44 16.90
CA VAL A 308 -31.01 -13.56 15.91
C VAL A 308 -29.95 -12.96 14.99
N LEU A 309 -29.88 -13.44 13.75
CA LEU A 309 -29.31 -12.70 12.63
C LEU A 309 -30.33 -11.60 12.27
N ALA A 310 -29.97 -10.34 12.52
CA ALA A 310 -30.68 -9.11 12.13
C ALA A 310 -32.22 -9.14 12.28
N GLY A 311 -32.70 -8.72 13.45
CA GLY A 311 -34.14 -8.50 13.65
C GLY A 311 -34.48 -7.90 15.01
N ALA A 312 -34.00 -6.69 15.32
CA ALA A 312 -34.52 -5.89 16.44
C ALA A 312 -34.26 -4.39 16.25
N SER A 313 -34.66 -3.87 15.09
CA SER A 313 -35.20 -2.51 14.95
C SER A 313 -36.15 -2.61 13.75
N GLY A 314 -37.27 -1.91 13.72
CA GLY A 314 -38.34 -2.10 12.72
C GLY A 314 -37.99 -1.86 11.25
N HIS A 315 -36.71 -1.89 10.86
CA HIS A 315 -36.20 -1.66 9.50
C HIS A 315 -35.35 -2.84 9.01
N ALA A 316 -35.62 -3.32 7.79
CA ALA A 316 -34.82 -4.40 7.19
C ALA A 316 -33.47 -3.86 6.66
N SER A 317 -32.35 -4.43 7.12
CA SER A 317 -30.99 -4.07 6.67
C SER A 317 -30.72 -4.51 5.23
N VAL A 318 -29.95 -3.69 4.50
CA VAL A 318 -29.67 -3.87 3.07
C VAL A 318 -28.17 -3.79 2.78
N GLN A 319 -27.70 -4.66 1.89
CA GLN A 319 -26.42 -4.53 1.21
C GLN A 319 -26.61 -3.97 -0.20
N LEU A 320 -25.83 -2.97 -0.56
CA LEU A 320 -25.65 -2.47 -1.91
C LEU A 320 -24.34 -3.01 -2.49
N VAL A 321 -24.42 -3.80 -3.57
CA VAL A 321 -23.28 -4.12 -4.43
C VAL A 321 -23.22 -3.06 -5.51
N LEU A 322 -22.14 -2.28 -5.55
CA LEU A 322 -21.99 -1.11 -6.42
C LEU A 322 -20.78 -1.26 -7.34
N SER A 323 -20.98 -1.02 -8.62
CA SER A 323 -19.90 -0.93 -9.62
C SER A 323 -20.26 0.08 -10.73
N ALA A 324 -19.48 0.09 -11.80
CA ALA A 324 -19.73 0.90 -12.99
C ALA A 324 -19.63 0.03 -14.26
N ARG A 325 -20.70 0.00 -15.06
CA ARG A 325 -20.85 -0.84 -16.24
C ARG A 325 -19.87 -0.44 -17.35
N GLY A 326 -19.82 0.85 -17.69
CA GLY A 326 -18.93 1.39 -18.72
C GLY A 326 -17.46 1.07 -18.42
N PRO A 327 -16.92 1.49 -17.26
CA PRO A 327 -15.54 1.19 -16.89
C PRO A 327 -15.19 -0.31 -16.82
N LEU A 328 -16.11 -1.18 -16.38
CA LEU A 328 -15.88 -2.63 -16.41
C LEU A 328 -15.81 -3.16 -17.86
N MET A 329 -16.67 -2.67 -18.75
CA MET A 329 -16.66 -3.03 -20.17
C MET A 329 -15.41 -2.48 -20.88
N ASP A 330 -15.01 -1.25 -20.59
CA ASP A 330 -13.81 -0.63 -21.15
C ASP A 330 -12.57 -1.44 -20.76
N ARG A 331 -12.55 -1.96 -19.53
CA ARG A 331 -11.42 -2.70 -18.99
C ARG A 331 -11.36 -4.17 -19.43
N PHE A 332 -12.49 -4.88 -19.42
CA PHE A 332 -12.52 -6.33 -19.62
C PHE A 332 -13.26 -6.78 -20.88
N GLY A 333 -13.76 -5.84 -21.68
CA GLY A 333 -14.62 -6.13 -22.82
C GLY A 333 -16.02 -6.59 -22.43
N ALA A 334 -16.89 -6.77 -23.43
CA ALA A 334 -18.27 -7.18 -23.21
C ALA A 334 -18.40 -8.57 -22.57
N ASP A 335 -17.58 -9.53 -22.99
CA ASP A 335 -17.60 -10.90 -22.45
C ASP A 335 -17.09 -10.94 -21.00
N GLY A 336 -16.02 -10.20 -20.70
CA GLY A 336 -15.48 -10.09 -19.35
C GLY A 336 -16.47 -9.43 -18.40
N PHE A 337 -17.13 -8.34 -18.84
CA PHE A 337 -18.23 -7.72 -18.09
C PHE A 337 -19.38 -8.70 -17.87
N GLY A 338 -19.85 -9.40 -18.92
CA GLY A 338 -20.96 -10.36 -18.81
C GLY A 338 -20.66 -11.49 -17.82
N ALA A 339 -19.42 -12.00 -17.80
CA ALA A 339 -18.99 -12.99 -16.83
C ALA A 339 -18.99 -12.43 -15.39
N ILE A 340 -18.52 -11.20 -15.19
CA ILE A 340 -18.53 -10.53 -13.88
C ILE A 340 -19.97 -10.31 -13.40
N ASP A 341 -20.85 -9.79 -14.26
CA ASP A 341 -22.26 -9.52 -13.94
C ASP A 341 -22.99 -10.79 -13.49
N ASP A 342 -22.83 -11.90 -14.23
CA ASP A 342 -23.38 -13.21 -13.83
C ASP A 342 -22.94 -13.63 -12.42
N ARG A 343 -21.66 -13.46 -12.08
CA ARG A 343 -21.17 -13.77 -10.73
C ARG A 343 -21.74 -12.83 -9.68
N LEU A 344 -21.86 -11.53 -9.97
CA LEU A 344 -22.46 -10.57 -9.03
C LEU A 344 -23.93 -10.90 -8.75
N GLN A 345 -24.70 -11.26 -9.77
CA GLN A 345 -26.09 -11.71 -9.61
C GLN A 345 -26.17 -13.00 -8.78
N ARG A 346 -25.29 -13.98 -9.05
CA ARG A 346 -25.21 -15.24 -8.28
C ARG A 346 -24.81 -15.00 -6.83
N LEU A 347 -23.91 -14.05 -6.57
CA LEU A 347 -23.49 -13.64 -5.23
C LEU A 347 -24.66 -12.99 -4.48
N ALA A 348 -25.35 -12.03 -5.10
CA ALA A 348 -26.53 -11.38 -4.52
C ALA A 348 -27.62 -12.39 -4.17
N ALA A 349 -27.87 -13.37 -5.05
CA ALA A 349 -28.80 -14.46 -4.77
C ALA A 349 -28.34 -15.36 -3.60
N ALA A 350 -27.03 -15.66 -3.50
CA ALA A 350 -26.47 -16.45 -2.40
C ALA A 350 -26.60 -15.73 -1.05
N LEU A 351 -26.32 -14.43 -1.01
CA LEU A 351 -26.49 -13.58 0.18
C LEU A 351 -27.96 -13.46 0.57
N THR A 352 -28.86 -13.27 -0.40
CA THR A 352 -30.32 -13.17 -0.16
C THR A 352 -30.88 -14.46 0.45
N ARG A 353 -30.43 -15.64 0.00
CA ARG A 353 -30.80 -16.93 0.62
C ARG A 353 -30.35 -17.05 2.08
N ARG A 354 -29.31 -16.31 2.49
CA ARG A 354 -28.85 -16.23 3.88
C ARG A 354 -29.53 -15.12 4.70
N GLY A 355 -30.57 -14.48 4.15
CA GLY A 355 -31.30 -13.40 4.81
C GLY A 355 -30.62 -12.02 4.67
N ILE A 356 -29.56 -11.89 3.86
CA ILE A 356 -28.90 -10.60 3.61
C ILE A 356 -29.54 -9.98 2.37
N ALA A 357 -30.47 -9.05 2.55
CA ALA A 357 -31.14 -8.40 1.44
C ALA A 357 -30.14 -7.60 0.59
N THR A 358 -29.88 -8.06 -0.63
CA THR A 358 -28.79 -7.54 -1.46
C THR A 358 -29.33 -6.93 -2.75
N MET A 359 -28.83 -5.74 -3.11
CA MET A 359 -29.17 -5.01 -4.33
C MET A 359 -27.90 -4.84 -5.17
N LEU A 360 -27.96 -5.13 -6.47
CA LEU A 360 -26.87 -4.89 -7.42
C LEU A 360 -27.17 -3.64 -8.24
N VAL A 361 -26.22 -2.70 -8.25
CA VAL A 361 -26.34 -1.41 -8.96
C VAL A 361 -25.06 -1.12 -9.73
N TYR A 362 -25.21 -0.73 -10.99
CA TYR A 362 -24.19 -0.06 -11.78
C TYR A 362 -24.49 1.44 -11.78
N GLY A 363 -23.65 2.24 -11.12
CA GLY A 363 -23.94 3.65 -10.82
C GLY A 363 -23.99 4.57 -12.03
N ASP A 364 -23.43 4.15 -13.15
CA ASP A 364 -23.41 4.85 -14.44
C ASP A 364 -24.50 4.33 -15.41
N ASP A 365 -25.28 3.31 -15.02
CA ASP A 365 -26.25 2.63 -15.88
C ASP A 365 -27.70 2.98 -15.48
N PRO A 366 -28.44 3.76 -16.30
CA PRO A 366 -29.82 4.13 -16.01
C PRO A 366 -30.77 2.93 -15.79
N PRO A 367 -30.73 1.85 -16.60
CA PRO A 367 -31.57 0.67 -16.37
C PRO A 367 -31.33 0.02 -15.00
N SER A 368 -30.07 -0.13 -14.58
CA SER A 368 -29.71 -0.69 -13.28
C SER A 368 -30.27 0.13 -12.12
N LEU A 369 -30.13 1.45 -12.18
CA LEU A 369 -30.69 2.36 -11.18
C LEU A 369 -32.22 2.32 -11.15
N ALA A 370 -32.86 2.33 -12.33
CA ALA A 370 -34.31 2.27 -12.47
C ALA A 370 -34.91 0.98 -11.89
N ALA A 371 -34.24 -0.15 -12.07
CA ALA A 371 -34.69 -1.43 -11.53
C ALA A 371 -34.72 -1.45 -9.98
N GLN A 372 -33.80 -0.74 -9.32
CA GLN A 372 -33.65 -0.76 -7.87
C GLN A 372 -34.34 0.42 -7.16
N PHE A 373 -34.44 1.57 -7.82
CA PHE A 373 -34.93 2.81 -7.23
C PHE A 373 -36.05 3.49 -8.01
N GLY A 374 -36.50 2.94 -9.14
CA GLY A 374 -37.37 3.62 -10.08
C GLY A 374 -36.67 4.86 -10.66
N GLY A 375 -37.40 5.94 -10.94
CA GLY A 375 -36.82 7.20 -11.41
C GLY A 375 -36.12 8.05 -10.33
N GLY A 376 -35.87 7.50 -9.13
CA GLY A 376 -35.39 8.28 -7.98
C GLY A 376 -33.91 8.66 -7.99
N LEU A 377 -33.09 7.99 -8.83
CA LEU A 377 -31.65 8.23 -8.95
C LEU A 377 -31.26 8.36 -10.43
N ALA A 378 -30.30 9.25 -10.70
CA ALA A 378 -29.70 9.45 -12.00
C ALA A 378 -28.32 8.79 -12.08
N PRO A 379 -27.85 8.37 -13.27
CA PRO A 379 -26.50 7.86 -13.45
C PRO A 379 -25.46 8.91 -13.06
N VAL A 380 -24.37 8.47 -12.46
CA VAL A 380 -23.26 9.34 -12.03
C VAL A 380 -22.01 9.06 -12.85
N ALA A 381 -21.20 10.10 -13.02
CA ALA A 381 -19.88 9.97 -13.62
C ALA A 381 -18.96 9.12 -12.73
N ARG A 382 -17.86 8.61 -13.32
CA ARG A 382 -16.77 7.95 -12.60
C ARG A 382 -15.95 8.95 -11.78
N ASP A 383 -16.58 9.50 -10.74
CA ASP A 383 -16.03 10.45 -9.79
C ASP A 383 -16.38 10.01 -8.36
N ALA A 384 -15.40 10.11 -7.44
CA ALA A 384 -15.57 9.62 -6.08
C ALA A 384 -16.70 10.35 -5.34
N THR A 385 -16.79 11.67 -5.51
CA THR A 385 -17.81 12.49 -4.85
C THR A 385 -19.20 12.19 -5.39
N ALA A 386 -19.35 12.05 -6.71
CA ALA A 386 -20.62 11.70 -7.34
C ALA A 386 -21.13 10.32 -6.89
N ILE A 387 -20.23 9.33 -6.81
CA ILE A 387 -20.54 7.99 -6.30
C ILE A 387 -20.94 8.04 -4.81
N ARG A 388 -20.25 8.84 -4.00
CA ARG A 388 -20.61 9.06 -2.60
C ARG A 388 -22.01 9.64 -2.47
N THR A 389 -22.34 10.65 -3.26
CA THR A 389 -23.69 11.22 -3.30
C THR A 389 -24.72 10.17 -3.73
N LEU A 390 -24.42 9.33 -4.71
CA LEU A 390 -25.30 8.23 -5.10
C LEU A 390 -25.57 7.27 -3.92
N ILE A 391 -24.55 6.89 -3.15
CA ILE A 391 -24.70 6.03 -1.97
C ILE A 391 -25.57 6.71 -0.89
N GLN A 392 -25.33 7.99 -0.61
CA GLN A 392 -26.12 8.76 0.36
C GLN A 392 -27.59 8.83 -0.05
N ARG A 393 -27.87 9.17 -1.31
CA ARG A 393 -29.24 9.22 -1.86
C ARG A 393 -29.88 7.83 -1.88
N SER A 394 -29.12 6.78 -2.14
CA SER A 394 -29.60 5.39 -2.04
C SER A 394 -30.02 5.05 -0.60
N ALA A 395 -29.24 5.47 0.40
CA ALA A 395 -29.56 5.29 1.81
C ALA A 395 -30.85 6.05 2.20
N GLU A 396 -31.00 7.30 1.76
CA GLU A 396 -32.20 8.11 1.99
C GLU A 396 -33.47 7.47 1.40
N LEU A 397 -33.40 7.01 0.15
CA LEU A 397 -34.53 6.35 -0.51
C LEU A 397 -34.89 5.00 0.14
N LEU A 398 -33.90 4.27 0.65
CA LEU A 398 -34.13 3.05 1.43
C LEU A 398 -34.79 3.37 2.78
N ALA A 399 -34.34 4.43 3.46
CA ALA A 399 -34.92 4.87 4.73
C ALA A 399 -36.40 5.24 4.58
N GLN A 400 -36.78 5.93 3.51
CA GLN A 400 -38.18 6.25 3.19
C GLN A 400 -39.06 5.00 3.02
N ARG A 401 -38.45 3.85 2.69
CA ARG A 401 -39.11 2.54 2.53
C ARG A 401 -38.99 1.67 3.78
N GLY A 402 -38.59 2.22 4.92
CA GLY A 402 -38.39 1.46 6.15
C GLY A 402 -37.21 0.49 6.09
N ARG A 403 -36.18 0.76 5.28
CA ARG A 403 -34.97 -0.07 5.14
C ARG A 403 -33.73 0.73 5.48
N VAL A 404 -32.67 0.06 5.91
CA VAL A 404 -31.38 0.71 6.25
C VAL A 404 -30.29 0.21 5.33
N LEU A 405 -29.60 1.10 4.63
CA LEU A 405 -28.38 0.76 3.91
C LEU A 405 -27.24 0.55 4.92
N HIS A 406 -26.93 -0.71 5.20
CA HIS A 406 -25.96 -1.08 6.23
C HIS A 406 -24.60 -1.46 5.66
N THR A 407 -24.56 -1.96 4.43
CA THR A 407 -23.33 -2.46 3.80
C THR A 407 -23.24 -2.02 2.35
N VAL A 408 -22.06 -1.56 1.94
CA VAL A 408 -21.73 -1.28 0.55
C VAL A 408 -20.53 -2.15 0.16
N LEU A 409 -20.69 -2.96 -0.88
CA LEU A 409 -19.63 -3.74 -1.49
C LEU A 409 -19.28 -3.13 -2.84
N LEU A 410 -18.12 -2.48 -2.93
CA LEU A 410 -17.61 -1.86 -4.15
C LEU A 410 -16.93 -2.94 -5.02
N ILE A 411 -17.22 -2.98 -6.32
CA ILE A 411 -16.57 -3.91 -7.25
C ILE A 411 -15.71 -3.11 -8.23
N GLY A 412 -14.40 -3.31 -8.19
CA GLY A 412 -13.43 -2.64 -9.07
C GLY A 412 -12.26 -1.99 -8.32
N GLY A 413 -11.23 -1.62 -9.09
CA GLY A 413 -10.12 -0.76 -8.66
C GLY A 413 -10.45 0.73 -8.72
N ASP A 414 -9.43 1.57 -8.53
CA ASP A 414 -9.53 3.04 -8.58
C ASP A 414 -9.99 3.57 -9.96
N ASP A 415 -9.76 2.78 -11.00
CA ASP A 415 -10.14 3.04 -12.38
C ASP A 415 -11.61 2.68 -12.71
N ILE A 416 -12.31 1.96 -11.83
CA ILE A 416 -13.72 1.58 -12.02
C ILE A 416 -14.60 2.29 -10.99
N VAL A 417 -14.26 2.16 -9.71
CA VAL A 417 -14.89 2.87 -8.60
C VAL A 417 -13.76 3.61 -7.87
N PRO A 418 -13.52 4.91 -8.19
CA PRO A 418 -12.41 5.66 -7.62
C PRO A 418 -12.39 5.65 -6.10
N LEU A 419 -11.21 5.64 -5.50
CA LEU A 419 -11.05 5.99 -4.09
C LEU A 419 -11.21 7.51 -3.95
N HIS A 420 -11.62 7.97 -2.76
CA HIS A 420 -11.50 9.38 -2.43
C HIS A 420 -10.04 9.77 -2.23
N ARG A 421 -9.69 10.97 -2.67
CA ARG A 421 -8.36 11.56 -2.55
C ARG A 421 -8.46 12.63 -1.45
N LEU A 422 -8.25 12.22 -0.19
CA LEU A 422 -8.41 13.08 0.98
C LEU A 422 -7.10 13.81 1.26
N ALA A 423 -7.17 15.04 1.78
CA ALA A 423 -5.98 15.72 2.27
C ALA A 423 -5.37 14.93 3.43
N ASN A 424 -4.05 14.68 3.39
CA ASN A 424 -3.37 14.04 4.51
C ASN A 424 -3.30 15.02 5.70
N PRO A 425 -3.88 14.69 6.86
CA PRO A 425 -3.78 15.56 8.05
C PRO A 425 -2.35 15.55 8.63
N VAL A 426 -1.56 14.51 8.35
CA VAL A 426 -0.19 14.38 8.80
C VAL A 426 0.76 14.96 7.76
N SER A 427 1.75 15.74 8.19
CA SER A 427 2.80 16.28 7.30
C SER A 427 3.90 15.24 7.04
N ASP A 428 3.53 14.14 6.38
CA ASP A 428 4.46 13.10 5.94
C ASP A 428 4.67 13.09 4.41
N ASP A 429 5.23 12.02 3.86
CA ASP A 429 5.54 11.90 2.43
C ASP A 429 4.30 11.79 1.53
N ASP A 430 3.14 11.43 2.10
CA ASP A 430 1.88 11.33 1.37
C ASP A 430 1.16 12.68 1.33
N PRO A 431 0.94 13.27 0.14
CA PRO A 431 0.13 14.48 0.03
C PRO A 431 -1.37 14.18 0.20
N LEU A 432 -1.78 12.96 -0.11
CA LEU A 432 -3.18 12.53 -0.16
C LEU A 432 -3.34 11.15 0.48
N VAL A 433 -4.47 10.93 1.16
CA VAL A 433 -4.92 9.61 1.62
C VAL A 433 -5.95 9.08 0.62
N PHE A 434 -5.67 7.93 0.01
CA PHE A 434 -6.61 7.24 -0.84
C PHE A 434 -7.57 6.41 0.02
N SER A 435 -8.87 6.70 -0.01
CA SER A 435 -9.79 6.17 1.00
C SER A 435 -11.15 5.74 0.45
N ASP A 436 -11.67 4.65 1.00
CA ASP A 436 -13.07 4.25 0.88
C ASP A 436 -13.94 4.76 2.06
N SER A 437 -13.34 5.38 3.09
CA SER A 437 -14.05 5.88 4.27
C SER A 437 -15.19 6.84 3.93
N PRO A 438 -15.05 7.79 2.99
CA PRO A 438 -16.16 8.69 2.65
C PRO A 438 -17.39 8.00 2.06
N TYR A 439 -17.26 6.79 1.49
CA TYR A 439 -18.42 5.99 1.09
C TYR A 439 -19.20 5.43 2.28
N ALA A 440 -18.54 5.27 3.42
CA ALA A 440 -19.14 4.84 4.67
C ALA A 440 -19.84 5.98 5.42
N CYS A 441 -19.57 7.23 5.07
CA CYS A 441 -19.90 8.40 5.87
C CYS A 441 -20.84 9.39 5.17
N ASP A 442 -21.86 9.82 5.91
CA ASP A 442 -22.78 10.87 5.53
C ASP A 442 -22.25 12.26 5.88
N ASP A 443 -21.38 12.35 6.90
CA ASP A 443 -20.78 13.61 7.34
C ASP A 443 -19.63 14.07 6.42
N PRO A 444 -19.43 15.38 6.20
CA PRO A 444 -18.37 15.88 5.34
C PRO A 444 -16.94 15.47 5.74
N GLY A 445 -16.68 15.22 7.03
CA GLY A 445 -15.37 14.87 7.56
C GLY A 445 -14.96 13.41 7.30
N ALA A 446 -15.92 12.53 7.00
CA ALA A 446 -15.71 11.13 6.66
C ALA A 446 -14.95 10.31 7.74
N LEU A 447 -15.17 10.64 9.02
CA LEU A 447 -14.47 10.01 10.15
C LEU A 447 -15.31 8.97 10.89
N VAL A 448 -16.62 9.19 10.99
CA VAL A 448 -17.51 8.30 11.73
C VAL A 448 -18.42 7.59 10.74
N PRO A 449 -18.24 6.27 10.51
CA PRO A 449 -19.03 5.57 9.51
C PRO A 449 -20.49 5.37 9.96
N GLN A 450 -21.44 5.46 9.02
CA GLN A 450 -22.85 5.06 9.19
C GLN A 450 -23.14 3.68 8.58
N ARG A 451 -22.21 3.14 7.81
CA ARG A 451 -22.34 1.84 7.12
C ARG A 451 -20.99 1.14 6.96
N ILE A 452 -21.03 -0.17 6.74
CA ILE A 452 -19.88 -0.98 6.36
C ILE A 452 -19.54 -0.69 4.90
N VAL A 453 -18.25 -0.51 4.59
CA VAL A 453 -17.74 -0.49 3.22
C VAL A 453 -16.63 -1.53 3.08
N ALA A 454 -16.74 -2.33 2.02
CA ALA A 454 -15.71 -3.26 1.57
C ALA A 454 -15.57 -3.17 0.06
N ARG A 455 -14.44 -3.63 -0.47
CA ARG A 455 -14.14 -3.61 -1.90
C ARG A 455 -13.65 -4.97 -2.41
N VAL A 456 -14.14 -5.41 -3.56
CA VAL A 456 -13.52 -6.49 -4.34
C VAL A 456 -12.65 -5.84 -5.42
N PRO A 457 -11.32 -5.71 -5.20
CA PRO A 457 -10.45 -5.03 -6.14
C PRO A 457 -10.20 -5.91 -7.37
N THR A 458 -10.03 -5.26 -8.52
CA THR A 458 -9.61 -5.88 -9.79
C THR A 458 -8.09 -5.90 -9.97
N GLY A 459 -7.33 -5.25 -9.08
CA GLY A 459 -5.92 -4.91 -9.33
C GLY A 459 -5.77 -3.99 -10.54
N ASP A 460 -4.60 -3.93 -11.16
CA ASP A 460 -4.30 -3.22 -12.42
C ASP A 460 -4.01 -4.19 -13.59
N GLY A 461 -4.28 -5.49 -13.41
CA GLY A 461 -4.20 -6.49 -14.48
C GLY A 461 -5.38 -6.39 -15.46
N GLY A 462 -5.16 -6.73 -16.72
CA GLY A 462 -6.22 -6.73 -17.75
C GLY A 462 -7.10 -7.99 -17.78
N ASP A 463 -6.78 -9.01 -16.97
CA ASP A 463 -7.48 -10.30 -16.98
C ASP A 463 -8.64 -10.33 -15.96
N PRO A 464 -9.91 -10.51 -16.40
CA PRO A 464 -11.05 -10.61 -15.48
C PRO A 464 -11.01 -11.87 -14.59
N ALA A 465 -10.18 -12.87 -14.88
CA ALA A 465 -10.08 -14.10 -14.10
C ALA A 465 -9.77 -13.85 -12.62
N PHE A 466 -9.04 -12.78 -12.30
CA PHE A 466 -8.75 -12.42 -10.91
C PHE A 466 -10.01 -12.05 -10.13
N VAL A 467 -10.84 -11.15 -10.65
CA VAL A 467 -12.09 -10.73 -9.99
C VAL A 467 -13.14 -11.85 -10.04
N ILE A 468 -13.25 -12.56 -11.16
CA ILE A 468 -14.15 -13.72 -11.28
C ILE A 468 -13.81 -14.78 -10.23
N GLY A 469 -12.52 -15.11 -10.06
CA GLY A 469 -12.08 -16.08 -9.07
C GLY A 469 -12.40 -15.65 -7.63
N GLN A 470 -12.28 -14.36 -7.31
CA GLN A 470 -12.70 -13.82 -6.01
C GLN A 470 -14.20 -14.00 -5.79
N LEU A 471 -15.03 -13.61 -6.77
CA LEU A 471 -16.48 -13.74 -6.69
C LEU A 471 -16.93 -15.20 -6.60
N ASP A 472 -16.35 -16.12 -7.37
CA ASP A 472 -16.68 -17.55 -7.31
C ASP A 472 -16.36 -18.15 -5.93
N ARG A 473 -15.29 -17.67 -5.25
CA ARG A 473 -14.99 -18.06 -3.86
C ARG A 473 -16.01 -17.50 -2.87
N MET A 474 -16.41 -16.24 -2.99
CA MET A 474 -17.46 -15.64 -2.16
C MET A 474 -18.80 -16.37 -2.33
N ILE A 475 -19.20 -16.64 -3.58
CA ILE A 475 -20.40 -17.42 -3.89
C ILE A 475 -20.33 -18.79 -3.22
N THR A 476 -19.21 -19.49 -3.38
CA THR A 476 -19.02 -20.83 -2.78
C THR A 476 -19.11 -20.75 -1.25
N TYR A 477 -18.45 -19.77 -0.62
CA TYR A 477 -18.49 -19.55 0.82
C TYR A 477 -19.93 -19.33 1.33
N HIS A 478 -20.73 -18.49 0.64
CA HIS A 478 -22.11 -18.22 1.03
C HIS A 478 -23.11 -19.32 0.67
N GLN A 479 -22.82 -20.18 -0.30
CA GLN A 479 -23.67 -21.34 -0.61
C GLN A 479 -23.53 -22.49 0.39
N HIS A 480 -22.41 -22.56 1.14
CA HIS A 480 -22.12 -23.65 2.08
C HIS A 480 -22.16 -23.16 3.54
N ASP A 481 -22.99 -22.16 3.87
CA ASP A 481 -23.12 -21.58 5.22
C ASP A 481 -21.79 -21.12 5.86
N GLY A 482 -20.83 -20.66 5.05
CA GLY A 482 -19.49 -20.31 5.52
C GLY A 482 -18.62 -21.50 5.95
N ARG A 483 -19.04 -22.74 5.68
CA ARG A 483 -18.27 -23.95 5.96
C ARG A 483 -17.37 -24.29 4.76
N PRO A 484 -16.06 -24.49 4.96
CA PRO A 484 -15.19 -24.94 3.88
C PRO A 484 -15.64 -26.30 3.33
N ARG A 485 -15.55 -26.49 2.00
CA ARG A 485 -16.01 -27.67 1.25
C ARG A 485 -15.55 -29.03 1.82
N HIS A 486 -14.43 -29.07 2.54
CA HIS A 486 -13.90 -30.31 3.12
C HIS A 486 -14.77 -30.93 4.24
N ALA A 487 -15.64 -30.16 4.90
CA ALA A 487 -16.44 -30.67 6.02
C ALA A 487 -17.62 -31.57 5.60
N TRP A 488 -18.04 -31.52 4.33
CA TRP A 488 -19.25 -32.20 3.84
C TRP A 488 -18.92 -33.59 3.28
N ILE A 489 -17.75 -33.75 2.65
CA ILE A 489 -17.29 -35.04 2.09
C ILE A 489 -16.96 -36.03 3.21
N GLU A 490 -16.39 -35.57 4.34
CA GLU A 490 -16.08 -36.45 5.49
C GLU A 490 -17.33 -37.01 6.20
N ARG A 491 -18.49 -36.34 6.07
CA ARG A 491 -19.72 -36.74 6.77
C ARG A 491 -20.61 -37.69 5.94
N ALA A 492 -20.39 -37.75 4.63
CA ALA A 492 -21.18 -38.57 3.70
C ALA A 492 -20.54 -39.93 3.36
N PHE A 493 -19.24 -40.10 3.57
CA PHE A 493 -18.54 -41.36 3.29
C PHE A 493 -17.44 -41.64 4.33
N PRO A 494 -17.60 -42.64 5.23
CA PRO A 494 -16.49 -43.12 6.04
C PRO A 494 -15.58 -43.97 5.15
N VAL A 495 -14.70 -43.33 4.38
CA VAL A 495 -13.73 -44.05 3.55
C VAL A 495 -12.59 -44.52 4.44
N THR A 496 -12.70 -45.78 4.85
CA THR A 496 -11.54 -46.64 5.09
C THR A 496 -10.79 -46.79 3.77
N PHE A 497 -9.45 -46.75 3.83
CA PHE A 497 -8.44 -46.82 2.74
C PHE A 497 -7.87 -45.49 2.22
N GLY A 498 -6.61 -45.23 2.62
CA GLY A 498 -5.71 -44.27 1.97
C GLY A 498 -4.79 -43.53 2.95
N ARG A 499 -3.64 -44.12 3.31
CA ARG A 499 -2.57 -43.45 4.08
C ARG A 499 -2.11 -42.17 3.35
N GLY A 500 -2.09 -41.04 4.05
CA GLY A 500 -1.07 -40.00 3.85
C GLY A 500 -1.44 -38.76 3.03
N ARG A 501 -2.51 -38.03 3.38
CA ARG A 501 -2.53 -36.56 3.28
C ARG A 501 -2.98 -36.00 4.61
N GLY A 502 -2.01 -35.71 5.49
CA GLY A 502 -2.27 -35.14 6.80
C GLY A 502 -3.08 -33.86 6.67
N ARG A 503 -4.21 -33.82 7.36
CA ARG A 503 -5.02 -32.61 7.51
C ARG A 503 -4.18 -31.62 8.32
N ILE A 504 -3.67 -30.56 7.69
CA ILE A 504 -2.98 -29.50 8.44
C ILE A 504 -4.06 -28.80 9.28
N GLU A 505 -4.11 -29.10 10.57
CA GLU A 505 -4.94 -28.34 11.50
C GLU A 505 -4.40 -26.91 11.55
N ARG A 506 -5.17 -25.98 10.96
CA ARG A 506 -4.81 -24.56 11.01
C ARG A 506 -4.99 -24.04 12.42
N LEU A 507 -4.00 -23.29 12.87
CA LEU A 507 -4.06 -22.54 14.12
C LEU A 507 -5.19 -21.50 14.04
N PRO A 508 -5.79 -21.09 15.17
CA PRO A 508 -6.77 -20.01 15.19
C PRO A 508 -6.21 -18.72 14.59
N ALA A 509 -5.00 -18.34 15.00
CA ALA A 509 -4.28 -17.19 14.49
C ALA A 509 -2.77 -17.43 14.46
N THR A 510 -2.08 -16.72 13.57
CA THR A 510 -0.63 -16.55 13.60
C THR A 510 -0.29 -15.10 13.26
N GLY A 511 0.73 -14.55 13.92
CA GLY A 511 1.23 -13.20 13.71
C GLY A 511 2.61 -13.19 13.07
N TYR A 512 2.96 -12.09 12.42
CA TYR A 512 4.30 -11.83 11.92
C TYR A 512 4.64 -10.35 12.11
N SER A 513 5.64 -10.07 12.94
CA SER A 513 6.02 -8.72 13.35
C SER A 513 7.48 -8.43 13.00
N THR A 514 7.84 -7.15 12.95
CA THR A 514 9.23 -6.76 13.18
C THR A 514 9.65 -7.20 14.59
N GLU A 515 10.95 -7.38 14.82
CA GLU A 515 11.43 -7.71 16.16
C GLU A 515 11.20 -6.54 17.14
N ILE A 516 11.43 -5.30 16.71
CA ILE A 516 11.29 -4.11 17.56
C ILE A 516 9.85 -3.84 18.02
N TRP A 517 8.84 -4.28 17.27
CA TRP A 517 7.42 -4.11 17.64
C TRP A 517 6.80 -5.36 18.27
N ARG A 518 7.63 -6.31 18.73
CA ARG A 518 7.19 -7.56 19.38
C ARG A 518 6.08 -7.34 20.40
N ASP A 519 6.25 -6.38 21.30
CA ASP A 519 5.33 -6.19 22.43
C ASP A 519 4.01 -5.55 22.00
N ALA A 520 4.06 -4.55 21.11
CA ALA A 520 2.84 -3.95 20.53
C ALA A 520 2.03 -5.01 19.74
N SER A 521 2.72 -5.77 18.88
CA SER A 521 2.13 -6.85 18.10
C SER A 521 1.53 -7.97 18.95
N ARG A 522 2.19 -8.31 20.07
CA ARG A 522 1.68 -9.28 21.05
C ARG A 522 0.37 -8.80 21.66
N ALA A 523 0.31 -7.54 22.11
CA ALA A 523 -0.89 -6.95 22.67
C ALA A 523 -2.08 -6.96 21.70
N VAL A 524 -1.83 -6.82 20.38
CA VAL A 524 -2.87 -6.88 19.35
C VAL A 524 -3.36 -8.33 19.13
N ILE A 525 -2.45 -9.27 18.86
CA ILE A 525 -2.85 -10.64 18.47
C ILE A 525 -3.51 -11.42 19.63
N ASP A 526 -3.10 -11.16 20.87
CA ASP A 526 -3.67 -11.82 22.05
C ASP A 526 -5.15 -11.50 22.25
N MET A 527 -5.64 -10.39 21.68
CA MET A 527 -7.08 -10.08 21.70
C MET A 527 -7.92 -11.06 20.88
N TYR A 528 -7.32 -11.69 19.86
CA TYR A 528 -8.00 -12.73 19.11
C TYR A 528 -7.78 -14.12 19.71
N ALA A 529 -6.51 -14.46 19.95
CA ALA A 529 -6.12 -15.75 20.51
C ALA A 529 -4.88 -15.54 21.40
N PRO A 530 -5.03 -15.63 22.73
CA PRO A 530 -3.91 -15.63 23.66
C PRO A 530 -2.87 -16.67 23.24
N ASP A 531 -1.59 -16.33 23.38
CA ASP A 531 -0.45 -17.19 23.04
C ASP A 531 -0.38 -17.61 21.57
N ALA A 532 -1.11 -16.94 20.66
CA ALA A 532 -0.99 -17.18 19.23
C ALA A 532 0.48 -17.05 18.79
N PRO A 533 1.01 -17.95 17.96
CA PRO A 533 2.39 -17.84 17.49
C PRO A 533 2.63 -16.51 16.78
N LEU A 534 3.68 -15.80 17.18
CA LEU A 534 4.09 -14.51 16.61
C LEU A 534 5.52 -14.65 16.10
N ALA A 535 5.67 -14.86 14.80
CA ALA A 535 6.96 -14.88 14.14
C ALA A 535 7.55 -13.46 14.09
N GLN A 536 8.88 -13.37 13.98
CA GLN A 536 9.59 -12.10 13.98
C GLN A 536 10.64 -12.06 12.88
N CYS A 537 10.72 -10.91 12.22
CA CYS A 537 11.73 -10.61 11.23
C CYS A 537 12.61 -9.44 11.72
N PRO A 538 13.90 -9.69 12.03
CA PRO A 538 14.59 -10.98 12.12
C PRO A 538 14.15 -11.84 13.33
N PRO A 539 14.54 -13.15 13.41
CA PRO A 539 15.43 -13.90 12.52
C PRO A 539 14.72 -14.66 11.39
N VAL A 540 13.40 -14.67 11.36
CA VAL A 540 12.60 -15.28 10.29
C VAL A 540 12.47 -14.23 9.20
N ASP A 541 13.40 -14.23 8.24
CA ASP A 541 13.31 -13.42 7.03
C ASP A 541 12.61 -14.22 5.91
N ALA A 542 12.47 -13.63 4.74
CA ALA A 542 11.81 -14.27 3.61
C ALA A 542 12.53 -15.53 3.11
N GLU A 543 13.81 -15.74 3.39
CA GLU A 543 14.52 -16.99 3.05
C GLU A 543 14.27 -18.09 4.10
N ARG A 544 13.86 -17.71 5.31
CA ARG A 544 13.60 -18.61 6.44
C ARG A 544 12.12 -18.78 6.76
N LEU A 545 11.24 -18.08 6.05
CA LEU A 545 9.80 -18.16 6.22
C LEU A 545 9.30 -19.53 5.73
N GLY A 546 9.00 -20.41 6.67
CA GLY A 546 8.49 -21.75 6.38
C GLY A 546 6.98 -21.79 6.13
N ASP A 547 6.51 -22.84 5.46
CA ASP A 547 5.10 -23.02 5.09
C ASP A 547 4.13 -23.02 6.29
N HIS A 548 4.62 -23.38 7.48
CA HIS A 548 3.84 -23.46 8.72
C HIS A 548 3.88 -22.18 9.56
N THR A 549 4.77 -21.23 9.26
CA THR A 549 4.91 -20.00 10.03
C THR A 549 3.64 -19.15 9.96
N LEU A 550 2.94 -19.18 8.82
CA LEU A 550 1.72 -18.42 8.54
C LEU A 550 0.51 -19.33 8.32
N ALA A 551 0.32 -20.33 9.21
CA ALA A 551 -0.74 -21.34 9.09
C ALA A 551 -2.05 -21.00 9.82
N GLY A 552 -2.24 -19.75 10.26
CA GLY A 552 -3.43 -19.29 10.96
C GLY A 552 -4.67 -19.14 10.08
N ARG A 553 -5.87 -19.21 10.69
CA ARG A 553 -7.12 -18.76 10.05
C ARG A 553 -7.21 -17.23 10.04
N LEU A 554 -6.77 -16.59 11.11
CA LEU A 554 -6.38 -15.18 11.13
C LEU A 554 -4.88 -15.04 10.91
N LEU A 555 -4.48 -14.14 10.02
CA LEU A 555 -3.08 -13.75 9.84
C LEU A 555 -2.93 -12.27 10.17
N TYR A 556 -2.07 -11.95 11.13
CA TYR A 556 -1.82 -10.58 11.57
C TYR A 556 -0.38 -10.17 11.24
N PHE A 557 -0.19 -9.03 10.57
CA PHE A 557 1.12 -8.53 10.16
C PHE A 557 1.38 -7.13 10.70
N ASN A 558 2.53 -6.95 11.35
CA ASN A 558 3.06 -5.66 11.81
C ASN A 558 4.50 -5.50 11.31
N LEU A 559 4.63 -5.14 10.04
CA LEU A 559 5.86 -5.15 9.26
C LEU A 559 5.94 -3.88 8.43
N HIS A 560 7.16 -3.44 8.12
CA HIS A 560 7.45 -2.31 7.23
C HIS A 560 6.87 -2.51 5.84
N GLY A 561 6.23 -1.47 5.31
CA GLY A 561 5.85 -1.36 3.90
C GLY A 561 6.30 -0.04 3.29
N ALA A 562 6.18 0.09 1.96
CA ALA A 562 6.57 1.29 1.24
C ALA A 562 5.79 1.44 -0.07
N SER A 563 5.55 2.69 -0.51
CA SER A 563 4.81 2.97 -1.75
C SER A 563 5.48 2.33 -2.96
N GLY A 564 4.67 1.75 -3.84
CA GLY A 564 5.14 1.06 -5.05
C GLY A 564 5.98 -0.21 -4.82
N MET A 565 6.30 -0.56 -3.57
CA MET A 565 7.19 -1.67 -3.24
C MET A 565 6.39 -2.96 -3.02
N PRO A 566 6.89 -4.13 -3.50
CA PRO A 566 6.12 -5.37 -3.45
C PRO A 566 6.20 -6.12 -2.12
N ASN A 567 7.28 -5.92 -1.37
CA ASN A 567 7.63 -6.72 -0.20
C ASN A 567 7.26 -6.01 1.11
N LEU A 568 7.12 -6.79 2.18
CA LEU A 568 7.11 -6.30 3.56
C LEU A 568 8.45 -6.60 4.23
N TYR A 569 8.85 -5.76 5.19
CA TYR A 569 10.19 -5.77 5.77
C TYR A 569 10.16 -5.87 7.30
N GLY A 570 11.15 -6.57 7.84
CA GLY A 570 11.40 -6.67 9.27
C GLY A 570 12.24 -5.50 9.79
N GLN A 571 12.40 -5.44 11.11
CA GLN A 571 13.32 -4.51 11.76
C GLN A 571 13.86 -5.16 13.05
N PRO A 572 15.19 -5.25 13.24
CA PRO A 572 15.79 -5.77 14.47
C PRO A 572 15.51 -4.87 15.67
N ALA A 573 15.46 -5.45 16.86
CA ALA A 573 15.35 -4.68 18.11
C ALA A 573 16.66 -3.97 18.46
N ASP A 574 17.80 -4.65 18.28
CA ASP A 574 19.13 -4.07 18.46
C ASP A 574 19.71 -3.56 17.14
N TRP A 575 19.99 -2.26 17.11
CA TRP A 575 20.57 -1.60 15.97
C TRP A 575 22.10 -1.65 16.03
N GLY A 576 22.74 -2.37 15.10
CA GLY A 576 24.19 -2.32 14.89
C GLY A 576 24.69 -1.01 14.26
N GLY A 577 23.95 0.09 14.41
CA GLY A 577 24.21 1.40 13.79
C GLY A 577 23.43 1.67 12.49
N ALA A 578 23.73 2.81 11.84
CA ALA A 578 23.03 3.31 10.65
C ALA A 578 23.12 2.37 9.43
N ALA A 579 24.15 1.51 9.36
CA ALA A 579 24.35 0.53 8.29
C ALA A 579 23.43 -0.71 8.37
N THR A 580 22.66 -0.85 9.45
CA THR A 580 21.74 -1.97 9.64
C THR A 580 20.62 -1.91 8.60
N ARG A 581 20.46 -2.99 7.83
CA ARG A 581 19.47 -3.08 6.77
C ARG A 581 18.18 -3.73 7.24
N LEU A 582 17.05 -3.29 6.72
CA LEU A 582 15.76 -3.93 6.96
C LEU A 582 15.66 -5.24 6.15
N PRO A 583 15.54 -6.41 6.81
CA PRO A 583 15.39 -7.68 6.09
C PRO A 583 14.05 -7.75 5.37
N VAL A 584 14.02 -8.34 4.16
CA VAL A 584 12.75 -8.69 3.51
C VAL A 584 12.09 -9.78 4.36
N ALA A 585 10.88 -9.50 4.87
CA ALA A 585 10.13 -10.42 5.72
C ALA A 585 9.15 -11.29 4.92
N LEU A 586 8.44 -10.68 3.96
CA LEU A 586 7.43 -11.37 3.15
C LEU A 586 7.42 -10.82 1.73
N ARG A 587 7.45 -11.71 0.75
CA ARG A 587 7.26 -11.41 -0.67
C ARG A 587 5.89 -11.89 -1.16
N PRO A 588 5.30 -11.25 -2.18
CA PRO A 588 4.03 -11.71 -2.75
C PRO A 588 4.07 -13.18 -3.21
N ASP A 589 5.15 -13.61 -3.87
CA ASP A 589 5.25 -14.96 -4.44
C ASP A 589 5.22 -16.10 -3.39
N GLN A 590 5.50 -15.80 -2.12
CA GLN A 590 5.45 -16.75 -1.00
C GLN A 590 4.02 -17.03 -0.51
N LEU A 591 3.03 -16.23 -0.94
CA LEU A 591 1.63 -16.51 -0.66
C LEU A 591 1.12 -17.56 -1.65
N GLY A 592 0.93 -18.77 -1.14
CA GLY A 592 0.38 -19.94 -1.84
C GLY A 592 -1.06 -20.28 -1.43
N ASP A 593 -1.51 -21.48 -1.78
CA ASP A 593 -2.91 -21.91 -1.53
C ASP A 593 -3.19 -22.21 -0.03
N SER A 594 -2.15 -22.30 0.80
CA SER A 594 -2.26 -22.41 2.27
C SER A 594 -2.94 -21.21 2.93
N PHE A 595 -3.06 -20.09 2.21
CA PHE A 595 -3.74 -18.87 2.66
C PHE A 595 -5.23 -18.86 2.29
N ALA A 596 -5.72 -19.84 1.51
CA ALA A 596 -7.12 -19.90 1.13
C ALA A 596 -8.03 -19.98 2.37
N GLY A 597 -9.07 -19.16 2.46
CA GLY A 597 -10.00 -19.13 3.58
C GLY A 597 -9.54 -18.35 4.81
N CYS A 598 -8.38 -17.70 4.80
CA CYS A 598 -7.95 -16.86 5.92
C CYS A 598 -8.54 -15.44 5.85
N ILE A 599 -8.49 -14.73 6.97
CA ILE A 599 -8.62 -13.27 7.02
C ILE A 599 -7.24 -12.72 7.38
N MET A 600 -6.81 -11.69 6.64
CA MET A 600 -5.50 -11.06 6.83
C MET A 600 -5.67 -9.62 7.31
N VAL A 601 -4.93 -9.24 8.33
CA VAL A 601 -4.90 -7.88 8.90
C VAL A 601 -3.45 -7.42 8.89
N SER A 602 -3.16 -6.33 8.19
CA SER A 602 -1.81 -5.82 8.00
C SER A 602 -1.73 -4.35 8.40
N GLU A 603 -0.80 -4.03 9.30
CA GLU A 603 -0.51 -2.66 9.72
C GLU A 603 0.50 -1.94 8.81
N ALA A 604 1.16 -2.67 7.91
CA ALA A 604 2.20 -2.15 7.03
C ALA A 604 1.77 -0.90 6.23
N CYS A 605 2.66 0.10 6.12
CA CYS A 605 2.48 1.22 5.20
C CYS A 605 2.22 0.72 3.77
N TYR A 606 1.22 1.28 3.09
CA TYR A 606 0.84 0.89 1.72
C TYR A 606 0.48 -0.61 1.57
N GLY A 607 0.20 -1.32 2.67
CA GLY A 607 -0.15 -2.74 2.65
C GLY A 607 -1.39 -3.06 1.81
N ALA A 608 -2.26 -2.08 1.59
CA ALA A 608 -3.46 -2.13 0.77
C ALA A 608 -3.42 -1.14 -0.42
N GLU A 609 -2.25 -0.69 -0.89
CA GLU A 609 -2.18 0.17 -2.09
C GLU A 609 -2.73 -0.58 -3.33
N LEU A 610 -3.54 0.11 -4.16
CA LEU A 610 -4.13 -0.45 -5.39
C LEU A 610 -3.48 0.09 -6.66
N THR A 611 -3.15 1.38 -6.69
CA THR A 611 -2.61 2.03 -7.89
C THR A 611 -1.29 1.40 -8.31
N GLY A 612 -1.18 0.96 -9.56
CA GLY A 612 -0.02 0.25 -10.10
C GLY A 612 0.15 -1.18 -9.57
N ARG A 613 -0.83 -1.73 -8.83
CA ARG A 613 -0.69 -2.99 -8.12
C ARG A 613 -1.46 -4.15 -8.78
N THR A 614 -0.86 -5.32 -8.72
CA THR A 614 -1.33 -6.59 -9.29
C THR A 614 -1.04 -7.72 -8.29
N ALA A 615 -1.60 -8.90 -8.53
CA ALA A 615 -1.33 -10.07 -7.70
C ALA A 615 0.15 -10.53 -7.71
N SER A 616 1.01 -10.01 -8.60
CA SER A 616 2.45 -10.33 -8.61
C SER A 616 3.31 -9.34 -7.82
N ASN A 617 2.81 -8.16 -7.50
CA ASN A 617 3.58 -7.09 -6.84
C ASN A 617 2.85 -6.45 -5.63
N SER A 618 1.84 -7.12 -5.09
CA SER A 618 1.11 -6.70 -3.88
C SER A 618 0.76 -7.91 -3.03
N VAL A 619 1.12 -7.87 -1.75
CA VAL A 619 0.77 -8.91 -0.76
C VAL A 619 -0.75 -9.04 -0.62
N ALA A 620 -1.48 -7.93 -0.54
CA ALA A 620 -2.94 -7.93 -0.43
C ALA A 620 -3.63 -8.57 -1.63
N LEU A 621 -3.30 -8.12 -2.84
CA LEU A 621 -3.92 -8.66 -4.07
C LEU A 621 -3.54 -10.12 -4.30
N ARG A 622 -2.30 -10.50 -3.95
CA ARG A 622 -1.87 -11.88 -4.03
C ARG A 622 -2.59 -12.79 -3.04
N ALA A 623 -2.78 -12.33 -1.81
CA ALA A 623 -3.56 -13.05 -0.80
C ALA A 623 -4.99 -13.31 -1.28
N LEU A 624 -5.67 -12.28 -1.79
CA LEU A 624 -7.02 -12.40 -2.35
C LEU A 624 -7.03 -13.34 -3.57
N HIS A 625 -6.02 -13.26 -4.43
CA HIS A 625 -5.87 -14.15 -5.59
C HIS A 625 -5.76 -15.63 -5.17
N ARG A 626 -5.05 -15.89 -4.06
CA ARG A 626 -4.87 -17.21 -3.45
C ARG A 626 -5.99 -17.64 -2.51
N GLY A 627 -7.03 -16.83 -2.42
CA GLY A 627 -8.28 -17.20 -1.77
C GLY A 627 -8.42 -16.80 -0.32
N ALA A 628 -7.63 -15.84 0.18
CA ALA A 628 -8.01 -15.12 1.40
C ALA A 628 -9.44 -14.57 1.25
N LEU A 629 -10.24 -14.67 2.31
CA LEU A 629 -11.62 -14.18 2.33
C LEU A 629 -11.66 -12.66 2.40
N ALA A 630 -10.75 -12.08 3.17
CA ALA A 630 -10.65 -10.65 3.36
C ALA A 630 -9.22 -10.23 3.71
N PHE A 631 -8.90 -8.98 3.38
CA PHE A 631 -7.65 -8.29 3.72
C PHE A 631 -7.97 -6.90 4.27
N VAL A 632 -7.45 -6.55 5.44
CA VAL A 632 -7.52 -5.21 6.02
C VAL A 632 -6.12 -4.60 6.06
N GLY A 633 -5.97 -3.37 5.59
CA GLY A 633 -4.68 -2.66 5.68
C GLY A 633 -4.76 -1.21 5.20
N SER A 634 -3.65 -0.49 5.34
CA SER A 634 -3.55 0.93 4.96
C SER A 634 -3.21 1.13 3.49
N THR A 635 -3.80 2.14 2.87
CA THR A 635 -3.49 2.56 1.49
C THR A 635 -2.25 3.45 1.40
N VAL A 636 -1.81 4.05 2.51
CA VAL A 636 -0.71 5.02 2.60
C VAL A 636 0.15 4.75 3.85
N ASN A 637 0.99 5.70 4.30
CA ASN A 637 1.79 5.54 5.53
C ASN A 637 0.93 5.32 6.78
N ALA A 638 0.94 4.11 7.33
CA ALA A 638 0.31 3.81 8.61
C ALA A 638 1.25 4.10 9.78
N TYR A 639 0.68 4.49 10.92
CA TYR A 639 1.42 4.77 12.15
C TYR A 639 0.94 3.90 13.30
N GLY A 640 1.86 3.36 14.08
CA GLY A 640 1.53 2.62 15.28
C GLY A 640 2.53 2.82 16.41
N SER A 641 2.21 2.20 17.53
CA SER A 641 2.85 2.25 18.83
C SER A 641 4.21 1.54 18.82
N THR A 642 5.11 2.00 19.68
CA THR A 642 6.39 1.33 19.94
C THR A 642 6.31 0.38 21.14
N GLY A 643 5.12 0.27 21.76
CA GLY A 643 4.81 -0.50 22.96
C GLY A 643 3.39 -0.15 23.43
N THR A 644 3.07 -0.41 24.70
CA THR A 644 1.78 -0.02 25.30
C THR A 644 1.86 1.34 26.01
N PRO A 645 0.78 2.14 26.04
CA PRO A 645 -0.56 1.88 25.49
C PRO A 645 -0.60 1.97 23.96
N LEU A 646 -1.47 1.16 23.34
CA LEU A 646 -1.63 1.12 21.88
C LEU A 646 -2.30 2.39 21.33
N VAL A 647 -1.85 2.83 20.16
CA VAL A 647 -2.34 3.98 19.37
C VAL A 647 -2.33 3.64 17.88
N GLY A 648 -2.99 4.48 17.06
CA GLY A 648 -2.97 4.35 15.60
C GLY A 648 -3.38 2.95 15.11
N ALA A 649 -2.61 2.42 14.16
CA ALA A 649 -2.82 1.12 13.53
C ALA A 649 -2.98 -0.03 14.53
N ASP A 650 -2.16 -0.12 15.58
CA ASP A 650 -2.27 -1.22 16.55
C ASP A 650 -3.57 -1.14 17.33
N LEU A 651 -4.00 0.05 17.75
CA LEU A 651 -5.25 0.20 18.50
C LEU A 651 -6.46 -0.13 17.61
N LEU A 652 -6.45 0.30 16.34
CA LEU A 652 -7.51 -0.07 15.40
C LEU A 652 -7.55 -1.59 15.17
N CYS A 653 -6.39 -2.22 14.97
CA CYS A 653 -6.28 -3.66 14.75
C CYS A 653 -6.64 -4.46 16.00
N GLU A 654 -6.27 -4.00 17.19
CA GLU A 654 -6.67 -4.58 18.49
C GLU A 654 -8.20 -4.67 18.60
N ARG A 655 -8.90 -3.56 18.37
CA ARG A 655 -10.37 -3.52 18.39
C ARG A 655 -10.98 -4.43 17.34
N LEU A 656 -10.45 -4.42 16.12
CA LEU A 656 -10.87 -5.31 15.04
C LEU A 656 -10.75 -6.78 15.47
N LEU A 657 -9.60 -7.20 15.97
CA LEU A 657 -9.33 -8.57 16.41
C LEU A 657 -10.22 -8.99 17.57
N SER A 658 -10.47 -8.08 18.51
CA SER A 658 -11.41 -8.26 19.63
C SER A 658 -12.82 -8.59 19.12
N HIS A 659 -13.32 -7.92 18.07
CA HIS A 659 -14.63 -8.23 17.47
C HIS A 659 -14.63 -9.53 16.67
N LEU A 660 -13.56 -9.79 15.91
CA LEU A 660 -13.41 -11.07 15.20
C LEU A 660 -13.42 -12.27 16.16
N GLN A 661 -12.81 -12.13 17.35
CA GLN A 661 -12.81 -13.15 18.41
C GLN A 661 -14.21 -13.49 18.89
N ARG A 662 -15.11 -12.49 18.93
CA ARG A 662 -16.52 -12.64 19.32
C ARG A 662 -17.40 -13.23 18.20
N GLY A 663 -16.81 -13.60 17.06
CA GLY A 663 -17.53 -14.17 15.93
C GLY A 663 -18.29 -13.13 15.11
N VAL A 664 -17.87 -11.88 15.15
CA VAL A 664 -18.44 -10.80 14.33
C VAL A 664 -17.81 -10.86 12.92
N PRO A 665 -18.59 -10.69 11.82
CA PRO A 665 -18.03 -10.63 10.47
C PRO A 665 -17.05 -9.47 10.30
N VAL A 666 -16.02 -9.64 9.48
CA VAL A 666 -14.91 -8.67 9.35
C VAL A 666 -15.36 -7.25 9.00
N GLY A 667 -16.41 -7.09 8.20
CA GLY A 667 -16.97 -5.77 7.87
C GLY A 667 -17.56 -5.07 9.09
N GLU A 668 -18.36 -5.77 9.88
CA GLU A 668 -18.94 -5.25 11.12
C GLU A 668 -17.86 -5.03 12.20
N ALA A 669 -16.86 -5.93 12.26
CA ALA A 669 -15.75 -5.83 13.18
C ALA A 669 -14.92 -4.56 12.92
N LEU A 670 -14.59 -4.26 11.66
CA LEU A 670 -13.87 -3.03 11.30
C LEU A 670 -14.73 -1.77 11.51
N TYR A 671 -16.03 -1.85 11.19
CA TYR A 671 -16.98 -0.77 11.43
C TYR A 671 -17.02 -0.36 12.91
N ARG A 672 -17.16 -1.33 13.82
CA ARG A 672 -17.12 -1.09 15.28
C ARG A 672 -15.76 -0.64 15.77
N ALA A 673 -14.69 -1.25 15.25
CA ALA A 673 -13.33 -0.90 15.62
C ALA A 673 -13.02 0.58 15.35
N ARG A 674 -13.48 1.15 14.23
CA ARG A 674 -13.32 2.59 13.94
C ARG A 674 -14.03 3.48 14.95
N ILE A 675 -15.26 3.14 15.32
CA ILE A 675 -16.04 3.93 16.29
C ILE A 675 -15.40 3.86 17.67
N GLU A 676 -15.04 2.66 18.12
CA GLU A 676 -14.40 2.44 19.42
C GLU A 676 -12.99 3.05 19.48
N PHE A 677 -12.23 3.01 18.39
CA PHE A 677 -10.96 3.72 18.26
C PHE A 677 -11.16 5.22 18.47
N ALA A 678 -12.12 5.83 17.77
CA ALA A 678 -12.38 7.25 17.87
C ALA A 678 -12.84 7.65 19.30
N GLN A 679 -13.74 6.87 19.89
CA GLN A 679 -14.20 7.06 21.27
C GLN A 679 -13.04 6.94 22.27
N GLU A 680 -12.18 5.94 22.11
CA GLU A 680 -11.05 5.71 23.02
C GLU A 680 -10.03 6.84 22.93
N MET A 681 -9.70 7.32 21.73
CA MET A 681 -8.78 8.44 21.55
C MET A 681 -9.36 9.74 22.13
N VAL A 682 -10.64 10.04 21.87
CA VAL A 682 -11.32 11.20 22.50
C VAL A 682 -11.36 11.06 24.02
N ARG A 683 -11.62 9.86 24.56
CA ARG A 683 -11.64 9.62 26.01
C ARG A 683 -10.26 9.83 26.64
N ARG A 684 -9.18 9.41 25.98
CA ARG A 684 -7.81 9.50 26.50
C ARG A 684 -7.24 10.92 26.44
N GLN A 685 -7.49 11.66 25.36
CA GLN A 685 -6.79 12.94 25.09
C GLN A 685 -7.74 14.12 24.80
N GLY A 686 -9.05 13.91 24.83
CA GLY A 686 -10.08 14.95 24.64
C GLY A 686 -10.39 15.30 23.17
N HIS A 687 -9.60 14.82 22.21
CA HIS A 687 -9.77 15.10 20.78
C HIS A 687 -9.19 13.97 19.90
N LEU A 688 -9.46 14.00 18.59
CA LEU A 688 -8.74 13.18 17.61
C LEU A 688 -7.60 14.01 17.02
N ASP A 689 -6.36 13.52 17.11
CA ASP A 689 -5.22 14.18 16.49
C ASP A 689 -5.02 13.74 15.02
N ASP A 690 -4.08 14.36 14.32
CA ASP A 690 -3.84 14.08 12.90
C ASP A 690 -3.52 12.61 12.61
N VAL A 691 -2.78 11.92 13.51
CA VAL A 691 -2.47 10.50 13.35
C VAL A 691 -3.74 9.66 13.53
N ASP A 692 -4.63 10.05 14.44
CA ASP A 692 -5.91 9.37 14.66
C ASP A 692 -6.86 9.55 13.46
N ILE A 693 -6.96 10.77 12.94
CA ILE A 693 -7.75 11.10 11.75
C ILE A 693 -7.22 10.35 10.53
N LYS A 694 -5.89 10.30 10.35
CA LYS A 694 -5.26 9.53 9.30
C LYS A 694 -5.57 8.03 9.42
N THR A 695 -5.40 7.46 10.60
CA THR A 695 -5.69 6.03 10.87
C THR A 695 -7.14 5.66 10.50
N LEU A 696 -8.12 6.50 10.86
CA LEU A 696 -9.53 6.27 10.55
C LEU A 696 -9.84 6.28 9.04
N THR A 697 -9.04 6.99 8.25
CA THR A 697 -9.30 7.21 6.82
C THR A 697 -8.44 6.34 5.89
N GLU A 698 -7.27 5.88 6.32
CA GLU A 698 -6.34 5.14 5.45
C GLU A 698 -6.57 3.63 5.39
N PHE A 699 -7.17 3.03 6.43
CA PHE A 699 -7.43 1.59 6.47
C PHE A 699 -8.66 1.23 5.65
N VAL A 700 -8.54 0.24 4.78
CA VAL A 700 -9.60 -0.27 3.90
C VAL A 700 -9.81 -1.77 4.10
N LEU A 701 -10.97 -2.27 3.70
CA LEU A 701 -11.33 -3.69 3.72
C LEU A 701 -11.50 -4.20 2.29
N TYR A 702 -10.65 -5.14 1.89
CA TYR A 702 -10.78 -5.87 0.63
C TYR A 702 -11.34 -7.27 0.84
N GLY A 703 -12.16 -7.74 -0.11
CA GLY A 703 -12.81 -9.04 -0.08
C GLY A 703 -14.22 -8.98 0.52
N ASP A 704 -14.59 -10.05 1.22
CA ASP A 704 -15.96 -10.29 1.67
C ASP A 704 -16.23 -9.67 3.07
N PRO A 705 -17.12 -8.68 3.20
CA PRO A 705 -17.45 -8.08 4.50
C PRO A 705 -18.14 -9.06 5.46
N TRP A 706 -18.71 -10.15 4.95
CA TRP A 706 -19.39 -11.19 5.74
C TRP A 706 -18.50 -12.38 6.06
N ALA A 707 -17.20 -12.32 5.74
CA ALA A 707 -16.24 -13.33 6.12
C ALA A 707 -16.18 -13.49 7.65
N LEU A 708 -16.25 -14.74 8.09
CA LEU A 708 -16.21 -15.14 9.50
C LEU A 708 -15.12 -16.19 9.69
N LEU A 709 -14.35 -16.03 10.77
CA LEU A 709 -13.43 -17.06 11.25
C LEU A 709 -14.22 -18.00 12.17
N ALA A 710 -14.84 -19.02 11.59
CA ALA A 710 -15.75 -19.90 12.33
C ALA A 710 -15.10 -20.56 13.56
N ASN A 711 -15.72 -20.39 14.73
CA ASN A 711 -15.67 -21.37 15.82
C ASN A 711 -17.09 -21.95 16.00
N PRO A 712 -17.31 -23.26 15.78
CA PRO A 712 -18.64 -23.88 15.85
C PRO A 712 -19.34 -23.71 17.21
N LEU A 713 -18.60 -23.42 18.28
CA LEU A 713 -19.12 -23.25 19.63
C LEU A 713 -19.67 -21.85 19.91
N THR A 714 -19.27 -20.81 19.16
CA THR A 714 -19.69 -19.42 19.40
C THR A 714 -20.98 -19.04 18.66
N LEU A 715 -21.43 -19.87 17.71
CA LEU A 715 -22.68 -19.67 16.96
C LEU A 715 -23.96 -19.80 17.82
N ALA A 716 -23.83 -20.16 19.10
CA ALA A 716 -24.93 -20.29 20.04
C ALA A 716 -25.30 -18.99 20.78
N LEU A 717 -24.51 -17.90 20.64
CA LEU A 717 -24.78 -16.64 21.33
C LEU A 717 -25.47 -15.65 20.39
N GLY A 718 -26.81 -15.68 20.41
CA GLY A 718 -27.63 -14.58 19.95
C GLY A 718 -27.41 -13.35 20.79
N LYS A 719 -26.69 -12.36 20.26
CA LYS A 719 -26.80 -11.00 20.75
C LYS A 719 -27.39 -10.15 19.63
N SER A 720 -28.52 -9.52 19.92
CA SER A 720 -28.94 -8.33 19.19
C SER A 720 -27.76 -7.36 19.22
N LEU A 721 -27.19 -7.09 18.04
CA LEU A 721 -26.11 -6.13 17.90
C LEU A 721 -26.70 -4.74 18.12
N GLU A 722 -26.60 -4.22 19.34
CA GLU A 722 -26.91 -2.82 19.61
C GLU A 722 -26.09 -1.94 18.67
N ARG A 723 -26.73 -0.92 18.11
CA ARG A 723 -26.04 0.09 17.31
C ARG A 723 -25.03 0.79 18.21
N PRO A 724 -23.75 0.88 17.82
CA PRO A 724 -22.78 1.64 18.58
C PRO A 724 -23.26 3.10 18.70
N VAL A 725 -23.08 3.68 19.89
CA VAL A 725 -23.37 5.10 20.12
C VAL A 725 -22.43 5.92 19.25
N LEU A 726 -22.98 6.58 18.24
CA LEU A 726 -22.22 7.48 17.38
C LEU A 726 -21.69 8.64 18.24
N LEU A 727 -20.46 9.08 17.98
CA LEU A 727 -19.94 10.31 18.59
C LEU A 727 -20.89 11.46 18.21
N GLU A 728 -21.53 12.08 19.21
CA GLU A 728 -22.47 13.20 19.00
C GLU A 728 -21.77 14.42 18.37
N HIS A 729 -20.45 14.55 18.58
CA HIS A 729 -19.64 15.66 18.10
C HIS A 729 -18.36 15.15 17.44
N ILE A 730 -18.22 15.44 16.14
CA ILE A 730 -16.97 15.26 15.40
C ILE A 730 -16.00 16.38 15.82
N PRO A 731 -14.81 16.08 16.38
CA PRO A 731 -13.85 17.10 16.75
C PRO A 731 -13.45 17.97 15.55
N ARG A 732 -13.34 19.28 15.74
CA ARG A 732 -12.91 20.19 14.67
C ARG A 732 -11.42 20.03 14.40
N LEU A 733 -11.04 19.99 13.12
CA LEU A 733 -9.65 20.12 12.68
C LEU A 733 -9.12 21.49 13.14
N GLU A 734 -8.12 21.50 14.02
CA GLU A 734 -7.50 22.72 14.52
C GLU A 734 -6.29 23.14 13.68
N LYS A 735 -6.11 24.46 13.49
CA LYS A 735 -4.95 24.99 12.77
C LYS A 735 -3.71 24.92 13.65
N ARG A 736 -2.62 24.36 13.12
CA ARG A 736 -1.32 24.30 13.80
C ARG A 736 -0.36 25.39 13.33
N ALA A 737 0.51 25.82 14.22
CA ALA A 737 1.65 26.68 13.92
C ALA A 737 2.95 25.85 13.97
N VAL A 738 3.85 26.09 13.00
CA VAL A 738 5.22 25.56 13.06
C VAL A 738 5.97 26.31 14.16
N VAL A 739 6.70 25.57 15.00
CA VAL A 739 7.49 26.08 16.11
C VAL A 739 8.96 25.84 15.80
N ALA A 740 9.82 26.83 16.03
CA ALA A 740 11.26 26.65 15.87
C ALA A 740 11.82 25.86 17.08
N GLU A 741 12.86 25.05 16.87
CA GLU A 741 13.52 24.36 17.99
C GLU A 741 14.01 25.35 19.06
N SER A 742 14.46 26.55 18.67
CA SER A 742 14.87 27.60 19.61
C SER A 742 13.75 28.09 20.54
N ASP A 743 12.49 27.89 20.17
CA ASP A 743 11.33 28.26 20.97
C ASP A 743 10.90 27.13 21.93
N VAL A 744 11.60 25.98 21.94
CA VAL A 744 11.32 24.82 22.79
C VAL A 744 12.40 24.66 23.88
N PRO A 745 12.03 24.40 25.15
CA PRO A 745 12.99 24.14 26.22
C PRO A 745 13.98 23.02 25.85
N GLN A 746 15.26 23.26 26.13
CA GLN A 746 16.35 22.36 25.74
C GLN A 746 16.23 20.96 26.36
N ASP A 747 15.71 20.87 27.58
CA ASP A 747 15.46 19.59 28.26
C ASP A 747 14.35 18.77 27.59
N VAL A 748 13.33 19.42 27.03
CA VAL A 748 12.29 18.77 26.21
C VAL A 748 12.89 18.26 24.90
N LEU A 749 13.62 19.12 24.18
CA LEU A 749 14.29 18.71 22.93
C LEU A 749 15.23 17.53 23.13
N GLN A 750 16.04 17.54 24.19
CA GLN A 750 16.97 16.45 24.48
C GLN A 750 16.21 15.13 24.70
N ARG A 751 15.16 15.13 25.52
CA ARG A 751 14.33 13.93 25.76
C ARG A 751 13.65 13.40 24.50
N VAL A 752 13.18 14.30 23.63
CA VAL A 752 12.61 13.92 22.33
C VAL A 752 13.67 13.29 21.44
N ARG A 753 14.85 13.91 21.31
CA ARG A 753 15.97 13.36 20.53
C ARG A 753 16.43 12.00 21.05
N ASP A 754 16.56 11.83 22.37
CA ASP A 754 16.90 10.55 22.99
C ASP A 754 15.85 9.47 22.68
N THR A 755 14.57 9.85 22.63
CA THR A 755 13.49 8.93 22.28
C THR A 755 13.50 8.57 20.79
N VAL A 756 13.69 9.55 19.91
CA VAL A 756 13.84 9.36 18.47
C VAL A 756 15.05 8.48 18.16
N LEU A 757 16.19 8.68 18.82
CA LEU A 757 17.41 7.88 18.65
C LEU A 757 17.20 6.39 18.96
N ARG A 758 16.39 6.05 19.97
CA ARG A 758 16.06 4.65 20.29
C ARG A 758 15.23 3.99 19.20
N LEU A 759 14.34 4.74 18.56
CA LEU A 759 13.46 4.23 17.51
C LEU A 759 14.14 4.20 16.14
N MET A 760 14.92 5.24 15.87
CA MET A 760 15.53 5.56 14.59
C MET A 760 16.94 6.14 14.85
N PRO A 761 17.97 5.29 15.02
CA PRO A 761 19.33 5.75 15.34
C PRO A 761 19.95 6.73 14.34
N GLY A 762 19.50 6.71 13.07
CA GLY A 762 19.96 7.63 12.03
C GLY A 762 19.36 9.03 12.17
N ALA A 763 18.24 9.17 12.89
CA ALA A 763 17.48 10.41 12.99
C ALA A 763 17.98 11.40 14.06
N GLY A 764 18.86 10.99 14.98
CA GLY A 764 19.21 11.81 16.14
C GLY A 764 19.93 13.11 15.85
N ALA A 765 20.59 13.22 14.69
CA ALA A 765 21.26 14.44 14.25
C ALA A 765 20.42 15.28 13.27
N HIS A 766 19.26 14.79 12.84
CA HIS A 766 18.39 15.50 11.90
C HIS A 766 17.51 16.54 12.62
N PRO A 767 17.24 17.71 11.99
CA PRO A 767 16.32 18.69 12.55
C PRO A 767 14.93 18.10 12.75
N LEU A 768 14.29 18.41 13.88
CA LEU A 768 12.92 18.02 14.17
C LEU A 768 11.95 19.03 13.56
N THR A 769 10.89 18.56 12.92
CA THR A 769 9.75 19.44 12.59
C THR A 769 8.84 19.51 13.81
N ILE A 770 8.55 20.71 14.30
CA ILE A 770 7.75 20.91 15.52
C ILE A 770 6.49 21.70 15.16
N THR A 771 5.33 21.21 15.61
CA THR A 771 4.05 21.90 15.47
C THR A 771 3.34 22.03 16.80
N SER A 772 2.52 23.07 16.94
CA SER A 772 1.73 23.34 18.13
C SER A 772 0.31 23.78 17.77
N HIS A 773 -0.67 23.38 18.58
CA HIS A 773 -2.06 23.83 18.50
C HIS A 773 -2.25 25.29 18.97
N ALA A 774 -1.32 25.82 19.79
CA ALA A 774 -1.30 27.21 20.23
C ALA A 774 0.04 27.87 19.90
N ASN A 775 0.04 29.14 19.46
CA ASN A 775 1.29 29.86 19.17
C ASN A 775 2.03 30.15 20.49
N PRO A 776 3.21 29.54 20.73
CA PRO A 776 3.93 29.69 22.01
C PRO A 776 4.28 31.14 22.32
N ARG A 777 4.47 31.98 21.30
CA ARG A 777 4.85 33.40 21.43
C ARG A 777 3.69 34.33 21.82
N ARG A 778 2.45 33.84 21.84
CA ARG A 778 1.24 34.63 22.16
C ARG A 778 0.59 34.26 23.49
N MET A 779 1.10 33.26 24.19
CA MET A 779 0.52 32.79 25.45
C MET A 779 1.02 33.61 26.64
N ARG A 780 0.14 33.90 27.60
CA ARG A 780 0.54 34.59 28.84
C ARG A 780 1.25 33.60 29.76
N LYS A 781 2.19 34.11 30.56
CA LYS A 781 2.89 33.33 31.59
C LYS A 781 1.85 32.76 32.58
N GLY A 782 1.62 31.44 32.56
CA GLY A 782 0.67 30.74 33.42
C GLY A 782 -0.58 30.15 32.74
N GLU A 783 -0.77 30.32 31.43
CA GLU A 783 -1.86 29.66 30.69
C GLU A 783 -1.42 28.28 30.17
N GLY A 784 -1.88 27.19 30.80
CA GLY A 784 -2.02 25.84 30.22
C GLY A 784 -0.79 25.04 29.75
N ASP A 785 -0.86 23.72 29.87
CA ASP A 785 0.09 22.78 29.25
C ASP A 785 -0.02 22.87 27.72
N TRP A 786 0.96 23.52 27.10
CA TRP A 786 1.15 23.55 25.64
C TRP A 786 1.42 22.15 25.08
N GLN A 787 0.69 21.80 24.00
CA GLN A 787 0.87 20.54 23.28
C GLN A 787 1.80 20.75 22.08
N LEU A 788 2.92 20.05 22.08
CA LEU A 788 3.86 20.01 20.97
C LEU A 788 3.81 18.66 20.26
N VAL A 789 3.83 18.67 18.95
CA VAL A 789 4.02 17.46 18.13
C VAL A 789 5.35 17.58 17.42
N PHE A 790 6.24 16.64 17.72
CA PHE A 790 7.55 16.50 17.09
C PHE A 790 7.47 15.45 16.00
N PHE A 791 8.04 15.76 14.84
CA PHE A 791 8.17 14.86 13.72
C PHE A 791 9.65 14.63 13.40
N ALA A 792 10.01 13.36 13.32
CA ALA A 792 11.34 12.89 12.98
C ALA A 792 11.28 11.96 11.77
N ARG A 793 12.36 11.95 11.00
CA ARG A 793 12.52 11.15 9.79
C ARG A 793 13.88 10.50 9.74
N ASP A 794 13.91 9.30 9.19
CA ASP A 794 15.09 8.52 8.85
C ASP A 794 14.91 7.85 7.47
N GLN A 795 16.01 7.39 6.87
CA GLN A 795 15.99 6.57 5.66
C GLN A 795 16.77 5.28 5.90
N ARG A 796 16.14 4.15 5.59
CA ARG A 796 16.70 2.83 5.85
C ARG A 796 16.85 2.01 4.58
N LEU A 797 18.04 1.47 4.40
CA LEU A 797 18.34 0.55 3.32
C LEU A 797 17.75 -0.83 3.66
N THR A 798 17.13 -1.47 2.69
CA THR A 798 16.62 -2.83 2.79
C THR A 798 17.66 -3.84 2.28
N THR A 799 17.50 -5.10 2.64
CA THR A 799 18.36 -6.19 2.17
C THR A 799 18.28 -6.42 0.66
N ASP A 800 17.16 -6.06 0.00
CA ASP A 800 17.00 -6.09 -1.45
C ASP A 800 17.45 -4.80 -2.17
N GLY A 801 18.14 -3.90 -1.44
CA GLY A 801 18.83 -2.74 -2.01
C GLY A 801 17.94 -1.54 -2.32
N ARG A 802 16.84 -1.39 -1.57
CA ARG A 802 15.89 -0.29 -1.68
C ARG A 802 15.95 0.60 -0.44
N THR A 803 15.39 1.80 -0.52
CA THR A 803 15.34 2.72 0.62
C THR A 803 13.90 2.92 1.07
N ILE A 804 13.65 2.80 2.36
CA ILE A 804 12.36 3.04 3.01
C ILE A 804 12.49 4.22 3.96
N ALA A 805 11.56 5.16 3.89
CA ALA A 805 11.47 6.24 4.87
C ALA A 805 10.86 5.70 6.16
N GLN A 806 11.51 5.97 7.29
CA GLN A 806 10.95 5.70 8.61
C GLN A 806 10.62 7.02 9.28
N LEU A 807 9.40 7.15 9.78
CA LEU A 807 8.86 8.39 10.33
C LEU A 807 8.42 8.16 11.77
N ALA A 808 8.52 9.18 12.62
CA ALA A 808 7.97 9.13 13.97
C ALA A 808 7.32 10.46 14.37
N HIS A 809 6.18 10.36 15.04
CA HIS A 809 5.47 11.45 15.70
C HIS A 809 5.51 11.26 17.21
N LEU A 810 5.89 12.32 17.92
CA LEU A 810 5.87 12.35 19.38
C LEU A 810 4.99 13.52 19.82
N THR A 811 3.91 13.21 20.54
CA THR A 811 3.05 14.23 21.15
C THR A 811 3.47 14.45 22.59
N TRP A 812 3.82 15.68 22.89
CA TRP A 812 4.23 16.17 24.20
C TRP A 812 3.14 17.07 24.77
N LEU A 813 2.78 16.88 26.04
CA LEU A 813 1.83 17.72 26.75
C LEU A 813 2.36 18.01 28.15
N GLY A 814 2.52 19.30 28.47
CA GLY A 814 3.07 19.75 29.76
C GLY A 814 4.52 19.33 29.94
N ALA A 815 4.76 18.35 30.81
CA ALA A 815 6.09 17.81 31.10
C ALA A 815 6.30 16.34 30.68
N ARG A 816 5.41 15.76 29.86
CA ARG A 816 5.47 14.34 29.50
C ARG A 816 5.13 14.08 28.02
N VAL A 817 5.72 13.01 27.48
CA VAL A 817 5.27 12.40 26.22
C VAL A 817 3.97 11.66 26.50
N ILE A 818 2.91 11.97 25.74
CA ILE A 818 1.60 11.32 25.87
C ILE A 818 1.31 10.33 24.75
N LYS A 819 2.02 10.44 23.61
CA LYS A 819 1.86 9.56 22.45
C LYS A 819 3.15 9.49 21.65
N ILE A 820 3.50 8.28 21.22
CA ILE A 820 4.58 8.01 20.27
C ILE A 820 4.01 7.11 19.19
N ALA A 821 4.13 7.53 17.93
CA ALA A 821 3.67 6.77 16.79
C ALA A 821 4.78 6.70 15.73
N ALA A 822 5.16 5.51 15.30
CA ALA A 822 6.17 5.26 14.28
C ALA A 822 5.52 4.68 13.02
N SER A 823 6.05 5.03 11.84
CA SER A 823 5.56 4.50 10.57
C SER A 823 5.77 3.00 10.48
N ARG A 824 4.81 2.33 9.84
CA ARG A 824 4.66 0.88 9.87
C ARG A 824 5.28 0.07 8.76
#